data_AF-A0AA91IAG5-F1
#
_entry.id   AF-A0AA91IAG5-F1
#
_cell.length_a   1.000
_cell.length_b   1.000
_cell.length_c   1.000
_cell.angle_alpha   90.00
_cell.angle_beta   90.00
_cell.angle_gamma   90.00
#
_symmetry.space_group_name_H-M   'P 1'
#
loop_
_entity.id
_entity.type
_entity.pdbx_description
1 polymer ?
#
loop_
_entity_poly.entity_id
_entity_poly.type
_entity_poly.pdbx_seq_one_letter_code
_entity_poly.pdbx_strand_id
1 'polypeptide(L)'
;MTTPALPSAYPLAVVAPPRGDDLVQFSEYLDILIDRKWLVIGVTAAVMALGIAYAFLATPIYQSNLLVQVEDSAPDVKNFLGDTASLFDVKTPASGEIQVMRSRMIVGGAVEATRIYIDAKPRYVPLIGEWLARRASEWSEPGFLGMSGYVSGTEAIGIARFDVPATLEDQEPFTITVVSGNEYTLSHPDLAKPLTGVVGKVLSRHLLGGDIVLVVSRLDGKPGAQFVVSRASVLATTEDFQKRMQLAEQGKQSNVISATLEDSDRQRLQRILNEIGAQYVRQNVERKAAEAEKTLQFLERQLPDFKKQLETSEDVYASFRNKNGTIAFDEEAKAILGQAVQLQTKLLESQQERRELLSRFTETNPKVRVLDGQMSAIRSELDGIDRRVSAMPMVQRDALRLERDVRVNGELYKSLLNSSLQLRLVKEGKVGNVRLLDRATNPKVPVKPLKPLVVALSLVLGVLIGVALALLRSKMSSGIRNPQEIEDRVGLNVYSVVPLAPEQEKIHQRITAGARGVHVLALSDPGCTAVESLRNLRIVSQLAMLEAGNNSMLITGATEGVGKSFISSNFAVILAQAGKRVLLIDADLRKGHLQRVFGLPRRNGLADVLVGEVTPEQAIHSQVLPQLDILTTGNYPANPANMMLSSRFAALLHEISQCYDLVIIDSPPVLVAADAAAVAAHVGAVLLVARDTQTQIGELNETVKRLAHAGQQVNGVVFNGLDLARRHYGAYGYNSGSYRYTEYKYNQK
;
A
#
# COMPACT_ATOMS: atom_id res chain seq x y z
N MET A 1 -73.52 4.89 42.20
CA MET A 1 -73.20 4.12 43.43
C MET A 1 -72.49 2.88 42.94
N THR A 2 -71.19 2.63 43.09
CA THR A 2 -70.20 2.96 44.14
C THR A 2 -68.79 2.84 43.53
N THR A 3 -67.92 3.83 43.75
CA THR A 3 -66.45 3.64 43.93
C THR A 3 -66.21 2.98 45.31
N PRO A 4 -65.07 2.33 45.65
CA PRO A 4 -63.65 2.58 45.27
C PRO A 4 -62.89 1.26 44.91
N ALA A 5 -61.58 1.11 44.68
CA ALA A 5 -60.37 1.76 45.18
C ALA A 5 -59.17 1.55 44.21
N LEU A 6 -58.22 2.50 44.22
CA LEU A 6 -56.91 2.43 43.58
C LEU A 6 -55.88 1.75 44.52
N PRO A 7 -54.98 0.90 43.99
CA PRO A 7 -53.64 0.72 44.57
C PRO A 7 -52.57 1.09 43.51
N SER A 8 -51.80 2.16 43.75
CA SER A 8 -50.50 2.21 44.43
C SER A 8 -49.33 2.21 43.43
N ALA A 9 -48.52 3.26 43.53
CA ALA A 9 -47.45 3.63 42.61
C ALA A 9 -46.40 2.53 42.39
N TYR A 10 -45.99 2.39 41.12
CA TYR A 10 -44.81 1.63 40.70
C TYR A 10 -43.55 2.22 41.36
N PRO A 11 -42.64 1.41 41.94
CA PRO A 11 -41.32 1.89 42.27
C PRO A 11 -40.53 2.13 40.97
N LEU A 12 -40.01 3.36 40.83
CA LEU A 12 -39.06 3.76 39.80
C LEU A 12 -37.89 2.78 39.77
N ALA A 13 -37.72 2.10 38.63
CA ALA A 13 -36.54 1.29 38.36
C ALA A 13 -35.31 2.20 38.40
N VAL A 14 -34.46 1.98 39.40
CA VAL A 14 -33.12 2.57 39.45
C VAL A 14 -32.34 1.97 38.30
N VAL A 15 -32.19 2.74 37.21
CA VAL A 15 -31.26 2.42 36.13
C VAL A 15 -29.85 2.47 36.72
N ALA A 16 -29.26 1.31 36.94
CA ALA A 16 -27.83 1.21 37.23
C ALA A 16 -27.04 1.79 36.04
N PRO A 17 -25.98 2.59 36.28
CA PRO A 17 -25.20 3.17 35.18
C PRO A 17 -24.49 2.06 34.39
N PRO A 18 -24.30 2.23 33.07
CA PRO A 18 -23.58 1.24 32.27
C PRO A 18 -22.13 1.17 32.76
N ARG A 19 -21.74 0.00 33.28
CA ARG A 19 -20.37 -0.28 33.72
C ARG A 19 -19.63 -1.03 32.61
N GLY A 20 -18.70 -0.36 31.94
CA GLY A 20 -17.46 -0.99 31.47
C GLY A 20 -17.44 -1.74 30.13
N ASP A 21 -18.42 -1.56 29.24
CA ASP A 21 -18.49 -2.33 27.98
C ASP A 21 -17.26 -2.15 27.05
N ASP A 22 -16.63 -0.97 27.03
CA ASP A 22 -15.51 -0.70 26.11
C ASP A 22 -14.21 -1.41 26.50
N LEU A 23 -13.95 -1.58 27.80
CA LEU A 23 -12.75 -2.29 28.29
C LEU A 23 -12.86 -3.80 28.07
N VAL A 24 -14.09 -4.32 28.14
CA VAL A 24 -14.40 -5.74 27.95
C VAL A 24 -14.17 -6.17 26.51
N GLN A 25 -14.57 -5.35 25.54
CA GLN A 25 -14.40 -5.65 24.11
C GLN A 25 -12.93 -5.72 23.71
N PHE A 26 -12.07 -4.83 24.23
CA PHE A 26 -10.65 -4.81 23.87
C PHE A 26 -9.90 -6.05 24.36
N SER A 27 -10.20 -6.51 25.59
CA SER A 27 -9.61 -7.75 26.11
C SER A 27 -10.00 -8.98 25.28
N GLU A 28 -11.23 -9.03 24.77
CA GLU A 28 -11.71 -10.13 23.95
C GLU A 28 -10.95 -10.21 22.60
N TYR A 29 -10.74 -9.07 21.94
CA TYR A 29 -9.95 -9.02 20.71
C TYR A 29 -8.48 -9.38 20.94
N LEU A 30 -7.89 -8.94 22.05
CA LEU A 30 -6.51 -9.25 22.39
C LEU A 30 -6.32 -10.76 22.63
N ASP A 31 -7.26 -11.40 23.32
CA ASP A 31 -7.26 -12.84 23.56
C ASP A 31 -7.35 -13.64 22.26
N ILE A 32 -8.24 -13.25 21.34
CA ILE A 32 -8.37 -13.88 20.02
C ILE A 32 -7.04 -13.86 19.26
N LEU A 33 -6.30 -12.75 19.35
CA LEU A 33 -5.01 -12.61 18.69
C LEU A 33 -3.91 -13.46 19.34
N ILE A 34 -3.93 -13.61 20.67
CA ILE A 34 -2.97 -14.45 21.40
C ILE A 34 -3.22 -15.94 21.10
N ASP A 35 -4.48 -16.37 21.11
CA ASP A 35 -4.88 -17.75 20.79
C ASP A 35 -4.47 -18.14 19.36
N ARG A 36 -4.53 -17.17 18.44
CA ARG A 36 -4.20 -17.36 17.01
C ARG A 36 -2.87 -16.74 16.61
N LYS A 37 -1.95 -16.53 17.56
CA LYS A 37 -0.64 -15.88 17.31
C LYS A 37 0.16 -16.52 16.18
N TRP A 38 0.08 -17.85 16.03
CA TRP A 38 0.78 -18.58 14.98
C TRP A 38 0.22 -18.31 13.58
N LEU A 39 -1.10 -18.02 13.47
CA LEU A 39 -1.70 -17.59 12.22
C LEU A 39 -1.19 -16.19 11.85
N VAL A 40 -1.22 -15.25 12.81
CA VAL A 40 -0.74 -13.88 12.58
C VAL A 40 0.74 -13.89 12.18
N ILE A 41 1.58 -14.63 12.91
CA ILE A 41 3.01 -14.78 12.62
C ILE A 41 3.22 -15.42 11.24
N GLY A 42 2.50 -16.51 10.92
CA GLY A 42 2.63 -17.20 9.64
C GLY A 42 2.27 -16.32 8.44
N VAL A 43 1.16 -15.58 8.53
CA VAL A 43 0.72 -14.64 7.48
C VAL A 43 1.72 -13.48 7.36
N THR A 44 2.15 -12.90 8.48
CA THR A 44 3.12 -11.81 8.50
C THR A 44 4.45 -12.24 7.86
N ALA A 45 4.94 -13.44 8.20
CA ALA A 45 6.16 -14.00 7.63
C ALA A 45 6.03 -14.23 6.11
N ALA A 46 4.87 -14.72 5.63
CA ALA A 46 4.63 -14.93 4.21
C ALA A 46 4.61 -13.60 3.43
N VAL A 47 3.88 -12.58 3.91
CA VAL A 47 3.83 -11.25 3.29
C VAL A 47 5.20 -10.58 3.31
N MET A 48 5.93 -10.69 4.42
CA MET A 48 7.29 -10.17 4.53
C MET A 48 8.25 -10.87 3.57
N ALA A 49 8.16 -12.20 3.42
CA ALA A 49 8.96 -12.96 2.46
C ALA A 49 8.69 -12.51 1.01
N LEU A 50 7.42 -12.27 0.65
CA LEU A 50 7.05 -11.70 -0.65
C LEU A 50 7.59 -10.28 -0.83
N GLY A 51 7.52 -9.44 0.20
CA GLY A 51 8.08 -8.10 0.20
C GLY A 51 9.59 -8.05 0.02
N ILE A 52 10.31 -8.95 0.71
CA ILE A 52 11.75 -9.14 0.55
C ILE A 52 12.05 -9.64 -0.87
N ALA A 53 11.34 -10.66 -1.35
CA ALA A 53 11.51 -11.15 -2.71
C ALA A 53 11.34 -10.01 -3.72
N TYR A 54 10.27 -9.21 -3.63
CA TYR A 54 10.06 -8.05 -4.48
C TYR A 54 11.21 -7.02 -4.37
N ALA A 55 11.65 -6.68 -3.15
CA ALA A 55 12.73 -5.70 -2.94
C ALA A 55 14.07 -6.11 -3.58
N PHE A 56 14.31 -7.41 -3.78
CA PHE A 56 15.52 -7.93 -4.44
C PHE A 56 15.33 -8.25 -5.92
N LEU A 57 14.14 -8.69 -6.35
CA LEU A 57 13.87 -9.06 -7.73
C LEU A 57 13.49 -7.86 -8.61
N ALA A 58 12.86 -6.83 -8.02
CA ALA A 58 12.42 -5.65 -8.76
C ALA A 58 13.57 -4.96 -9.51
N THR A 59 13.23 -4.37 -10.67
CA THR A 59 14.19 -3.69 -11.53
C THR A 59 14.73 -2.44 -10.82
N PRO A 60 16.05 -2.30 -10.67
CA PRO A 60 16.64 -1.15 -10.01
C PRO A 60 16.55 0.09 -10.90
N ILE A 61 16.07 1.20 -10.36
CA ILE A 61 16.00 2.49 -11.05
C ILE A 61 17.14 3.39 -10.54
N TYR A 62 17.84 4.03 -11.46
CA TYR A 62 18.95 4.94 -11.19
C TYR A 62 18.59 6.35 -11.57
N GLN A 63 19.22 7.32 -10.90
CA GLN A 63 19.05 8.74 -11.15
C GLN A 63 20.40 9.36 -11.53
N SER A 64 20.39 10.29 -12.47
CA SER A 64 21.55 11.12 -12.83
C SER A 64 21.07 12.54 -13.08
N ASN A 65 21.98 13.49 -12.90
CA ASN A 65 21.70 14.91 -12.99
C ASN A 65 22.77 15.63 -13.83
N LEU A 66 22.34 16.69 -14.50
CA LEU A 66 23.16 17.62 -15.26
C LEU A 66 22.96 19.02 -14.70
N LEU A 67 24.04 19.79 -14.50
CA LEU A 67 23.95 21.19 -14.10
C LEU A 67 24.43 22.10 -15.22
N VAL A 68 23.62 23.10 -15.54
CA VAL A 68 23.91 24.12 -16.54
C VAL A 68 23.78 25.49 -15.90
N GLN A 69 24.83 26.31 -16.03
CA GLN A 69 24.83 27.69 -15.60
C GLN A 69 24.43 28.57 -16.78
N VAL A 70 23.45 29.45 -16.55
CA VAL A 70 23.07 30.52 -17.47
C VAL A 70 23.69 31.79 -16.95
N GLU A 71 24.66 32.33 -17.66
CA GLU A 71 25.21 33.64 -17.33
C GLU A 71 24.31 34.73 -17.90
N ASP A 72 24.09 35.78 -17.10
CA ASP A 72 23.53 37.02 -17.62
C ASP A 72 24.48 37.54 -18.70
N SER A 73 23.92 38.08 -19.79
CA SER A 73 24.73 38.53 -20.93
C SER A 73 25.86 39.44 -20.46
N ALA A 74 27.08 39.21 -20.97
CA ALA A 74 28.33 39.72 -20.42
C ALA A 74 28.27 41.22 -20.00
N PRO A 75 28.94 41.61 -18.90
CA PRO A 75 28.95 42.98 -18.38
C PRO A 75 29.42 44.05 -19.38
N ASP A 76 30.15 43.68 -20.44
CA ASP A 76 30.81 44.64 -21.31
C ASP A 76 29.89 45.32 -22.35
N VAL A 77 28.69 44.78 -22.63
CA VAL A 77 27.72 45.48 -23.49
C VAL A 77 26.95 46.55 -22.69
N LYS A 78 26.94 46.47 -21.35
CA LYS A 78 26.34 47.52 -20.49
C LYS A 78 27.13 48.83 -20.53
N ASN A 79 28.40 48.83 -20.97
CA ASN A 79 29.18 50.06 -21.15
C ASN A 79 28.84 50.85 -22.42
N PHE A 80 27.97 50.32 -23.29
CA PHE A 80 27.50 51.01 -24.49
C PHE A 80 26.24 51.87 -24.24
N LEU A 81 25.51 51.62 -23.15
CA LEU A 81 24.25 52.29 -22.79
C LEU A 81 24.31 52.57 -21.28
N GLY A 82 24.55 53.82 -20.90
CA GLY A 82 24.98 54.22 -19.56
C GLY A 82 24.18 53.66 -18.36
N ASP A 83 24.80 53.79 -17.18
CA ASP A 83 24.48 53.25 -15.82
C ASP A 83 23.02 53.22 -15.32
N THR A 84 22.04 53.71 -16.08
CA THR A 84 20.62 53.77 -15.68
C THR A 84 19.78 52.55 -16.09
N ALA A 85 20.33 51.61 -16.88
CA ALA A 85 19.66 50.33 -17.19
C ALA A 85 19.53 49.38 -15.98
N SER A 86 20.26 49.66 -14.89
CA SER A 86 20.24 48.88 -13.64
C SER A 86 18.89 48.92 -12.89
N LEU A 87 18.02 49.91 -13.15
CA LEU A 87 16.68 49.99 -12.55
C LEU A 87 15.61 49.16 -13.28
N PHE A 88 15.95 48.56 -14.43
CA PHE A 88 15.00 47.81 -15.26
C PHE A 88 15.54 46.45 -15.72
N ASP A 89 16.50 45.89 -14.98
CA ASP A 89 17.13 44.60 -15.25
C ASP A 89 16.11 43.46 -15.04
N VAL A 90 15.31 43.17 -16.08
CA VAL A 90 14.53 41.94 -16.14
C VAL A 90 15.52 40.84 -16.46
N LYS A 91 16.16 40.31 -15.41
CA LYS A 91 16.94 39.06 -15.47
C LYS A 91 16.17 38.09 -16.37
N THR A 92 16.84 37.48 -17.35
CA THR A 92 16.20 36.43 -18.13
C THR A 92 15.80 35.35 -17.13
N PRO A 93 14.51 35.14 -16.84
CA PRO A 93 14.16 34.28 -15.73
C PRO A 93 14.61 32.87 -16.12
N ALA A 94 15.31 32.19 -15.20
CA ALA A 94 15.75 30.80 -15.43
C ALA A 94 14.58 29.90 -15.89
N SER A 95 13.33 30.27 -15.56
CA SER A 95 12.11 29.64 -16.06
C SER A 95 11.97 29.63 -17.59
N GLY A 96 12.42 30.68 -18.29
CA GLY A 96 12.40 30.73 -19.76
C GLY A 96 13.37 29.73 -20.38
N GLU A 97 14.59 29.68 -19.85
CA GLU A 97 15.63 28.74 -20.30
C GLU A 97 15.27 27.28 -19.97
N ILE A 98 14.58 27.04 -18.85
CA ILE A 98 14.00 25.72 -18.53
C ILE A 98 13.04 25.26 -19.64
N GLN A 99 12.20 26.14 -20.20
CA GLN A 99 11.30 25.78 -21.30
C GLN A 99 12.05 25.50 -22.60
N VAL A 100 13.13 26.25 -22.89
CA VAL A 100 13.99 25.99 -24.04
C VAL A 100 14.66 24.63 -23.91
N MET A 101 15.21 24.31 -22.74
CA MET A 101 15.84 23.01 -22.47
C MET A 101 14.84 21.85 -22.57
N ARG A 102 13.58 22.06 -22.16
CA ARG A 102 12.50 21.07 -22.33
C ARG A 102 12.03 20.94 -23.78
N SER A 103 12.30 21.90 -24.66
CA SER A 103 11.72 21.93 -26.00
C SER A 103 12.09 20.70 -26.85
N ARG A 104 11.25 20.40 -27.85
CA ARG A 104 11.51 19.30 -28.80
C ARG A 104 12.80 19.52 -29.61
N MET A 105 13.22 20.77 -29.78
CA MET A 105 14.47 21.11 -30.46
C MET A 105 15.68 20.54 -29.70
N ILE A 106 15.68 20.63 -28.36
CA ILE A 106 16.78 20.13 -27.53
C ILE A 106 16.60 18.64 -27.21
N VAL A 107 15.46 18.27 -26.63
CA VAL A 107 15.21 16.88 -26.19
C VAL A 107 15.09 15.94 -27.39
N GLY A 108 14.36 16.35 -28.44
CA GLY A 108 14.22 15.57 -29.66
C GLY A 108 15.54 15.42 -30.41
N GLY A 109 16.32 16.50 -30.53
CA GLY A 109 17.67 16.45 -31.09
C GLY A 109 18.58 15.47 -30.34
N ALA A 110 18.48 15.43 -29.00
CA ALA A 110 19.24 14.47 -28.19
C ALA A 110 18.74 13.02 -28.34
N VAL A 111 17.43 12.81 -28.44
CA VAL A 111 16.82 11.50 -28.72
C VAL A 111 17.28 10.96 -30.07
N GLU A 112 17.32 11.81 -31.10
CA GLU A 112 17.81 11.46 -32.44
C GLU A 112 19.31 11.16 -32.45
N ALA A 113 20.12 12.01 -31.82
CA ALA A 113 21.58 11.85 -31.77
C ALA A 113 21.99 10.58 -31.01
N THR A 114 21.28 10.23 -29.93
CA THR A 114 21.57 9.03 -29.13
C THR A 114 20.88 7.76 -29.64
N ARG A 115 19.91 7.88 -30.55
CA ARG A 115 19.08 6.78 -31.08
C ARG A 115 18.39 5.95 -30.01
N ILE A 116 18.04 6.60 -28.90
CA ILE A 116 17.45 5.96 -27.72
C ILE A 116 16.05 5.38 -27.97
N TYR A 117 15.42 5.76 -29.08
CA TYR A 117 14.16 5.21 -29.59
C TYR A 117 14.29 3.76 -30.10
N ILE A 118 15.50 3.19 -30.13
CA ILE A 118 15.78 1.77 -30.37
C ILE A 118 16.10 1.13 -29.02
N ASP A 119 15.17 0.36 -28.44
CA ASP A 119 15.41 -0.43 -27.21
C ASP A 119 15.62 -1.89 -27.59
N ALA A 120 16.80 -2.41 -27.27
CA ALA A 120 17.20 -3.78 -27.58
C ALA A 120 17.75 -4.45 -26.33
N LYS A 121 17.12 -5.55 -25.91
CA LYS A 121 17.52 -6.29 -24.71
C LYS A 121 17.31 -7.79 -24.87
N PRO A 122 18.07 -8.61 -24.13
CA PRO A 122 17.82 -10.04 -24.12
C PRO A 122 16.41 -10.35 -23.61
N ARG A 123 15.79 -11.41 -24.15
CA ARG A 123 14.48 -11.88 -23.71
C ARG A 123 14.64 -12.65 -22.39
N TYR A 124 14.74 -11.90 -21.30
CA TYR A 124 14.93 -12.50 -19.99
C TYR A 124 13.71 -13.29 -19.50
N VAL A 125 13.96 -14.37 -18.75
CA VAL A 125 12.90 -15.11 -18.03
C VAL A 125 12.05 -14.13 -17.20
N PRO A 126 10.71 -14.20 -17.24
CA PRO A 126 9.86 -13.29 -16.47
C PRO A 126 10.16 -13.37 -14.97
N LEU A 127 10.03 -12.23 -14.27
CA LEU A 127 10.24 -12.03 -12.82
C LEU A 127 11.68 -12.20 -12.29
N ILE A 128 12.42 -13.20 -12.75
CA ILE A 128 13.75 -13.56 -12.19
C ILE A 128 14.91 -13.40 -13.17
N GLY A 129 14.65 -13.30 -14.48
CA GLY A 129 15.69 -13.37 -15.51
C GLY A 129 16.72 -12.25 -15.41
N GLU A 130 16.29 -10.99 -15.20
CA GLU A 130 17.23 -9.90 -14.98
C GLU A 130 18.05 -10.06 -13.69
N TRP A 131 17.44 -10.62 -12.64
CA TRP A 131 18.13 -10.85 -11.37
C TRP A 131 19.21 -11.94 -11.48
N LEU A 132 18.92 -12.98 -12.27
CA LEU A 132 19.86 -14.05 -12.62
C LEU A 132 20.98 -13.51 -13.51
N ALA A 133 20.63 -12.78 -14.57
CA ALA A 133 21.57 -12.19 -15.52
C ALA A 133 22.62 -11.30 -14.84
N ARG A 134 22.19 -10.49 -13.84
CA ARG A 134 23.10 -9.65 -13.05
C ARG A 134 24.13 -10.43 -12.21
N ARG A 135 23.89 -11.71 -11.94
CA ARG A 135 24.79 -12.59 -11.17
C ARG A 135 25.50 -13.64 -12.03
N ALA A 136 25.10 -13.77 -13.30
CA ALA A 136 25.72 -14.69 -14.21
C ALA A 136 27.10 -14.20 -14.63
N SER A 137 28.02 -15.13 -14.84
CA SER A 137 29.34 -14.89 -15.44
C SER A 137 29.42 -15.30 -16.90
N GLU A 138 28.49 -16.16 -17.35
CA GLU A 138 28.48 -16.78 -18.68
C GLU A 138 27.10 -16.64 -19.35
N TRP A 139 27.04 -17.00 -20.64
CA TRP A 139 25.78 -17.12 -21.38
C TRP A 139 24.99 -18.33 -20.88
N SER A 140 23.68 -18.14 -20.72
CA SER A 140 22.74 -19.18 -20.36
C SER A 140 22.45 -20.12 -21.54
N GLU A 141 22.00 -21.34 -21.23
CA GLU A 141 21.38 -22.20 -22.24
C GLU A 141 20.01 -21.60 -22.62
N PRO A 142 19.73 -21.39 -23.92
CA PRO A 142 18.45 -20.84 -24.35
C PRO A 142 17.30 -21.76 -23.98
N GLY A 143 16.45 -21.25 -23.10
CA GLY A 143 15.25 -21.94 -22.63
C GLY A 143 15.23 -22.11 -21.11
N PHE A 144 14.05 -21.93 -20.53
CA PHE A 144 13.85 -22.02 -19.08
C PHE A 144 12.57 -22.80 -18.77
N LEU A 145 12.68 -23.92 -18.04
CA LEU A 145 11.55 -24.77 -17.65
C LEU A 145 10.60 -25.12 -18.82
N GLY A 146 11.14 -25.43 -20.00
CA GLY A 146 10.36 -25.76 -21.21
C GLY A 146 9.89 -24.56 -22.05
N MET A 147 10.12 -23.32 -21.60
CA MET A 147 9.90 -22.12 -22.42
C MET A 147 11.12 -21.87 -23.30
N SER A 148 10.98 -21.97 -24.62
CA SER A 148 12.08 -21.75 -25.56
C SER A 148 12.46 -20.27 -25.70
N GLY A 149 13.73 -20.01 -26.00
CA GLY A 149 14.22 -18.67 -26.38
C GLY A 149 14.52 -17.71 -25.23
N TYR A 150 14.06 -17.98 -24.01
CA TYR A 150 14.37 -17.16 -22.84
C TYR A 150 15.80 -17.35 -22.38
N VAL A 151 16.41 -16.27 -21.92
CA VAL A 151 17.78 -16.24 -21.40
C VAL A 151 17.84 -15.71 -19.97
N SER A 152 18.93 -15.99 -19.27
CA SER A 152 19.17 -15.56 -17.89
C SER A 152 20.65 -15.31 -17.58
N GLY A 153 21.50 -15.19 -18.61
CA GLY A 153 22.94 -15.05 -18.50
C GLY A 153 23.43 -13.63 -18.83
N THR A 154 24.67 -13.54 -19.32
CA THR A 154 25.34 -12.29 -19.72
C THR A 154 25.10 -11.91 -21.19
N GLU A 155 24.03 -12.42 -21.81
CA GLU A 155 23.70 -12.12 -23.20
C GLU A 155 23.52 -10.61 -23.42
N ALA A 156 23.92 -10.13 -24.59
CA ALA A 156 23.86 -8.73 -24.95
C ALA A 156 23.60 -8.54 -26.44
N ILE A 157 22.85 -7.50 -26.79
CA ILE A 157 22.59 -7.11 -28.17
C ILE A 157 22.91 -5.63 -28.36
N GLY A 158 23.54 -5.30 -29.48
CA GLY A 158 23.79 -3.94 -29.92
C GLY A 158 23.19 -3.73 -31.30
N ILE A 159 22.43 -2.66 -31.46
CA ILE A 159 21.80 -2.29 -32.73
C ILE A 159 22.35 -0.92 -33.14
N ALA A 160 23.02 -0.88 -34.29
CA ALA A 160 23.56 0.36 -34.82
C ALA A 160 22.48 1.17 -35.56
N ARG A 161 21.56 0.49 -36.25
CA ARG A 161 20.49 1.12 -37.03
C ARG A 161 19.27 0.21 -37.06
N PHE A 162 18.09 0.78 -36.84
CA PHE A 162 16.83 0.08 -37.00
C PHE A 162 15.75 1.07 -37.44
N ASP A 163 15.48 1.07 -38.74
CA ASP A 163 14.42 1.87 -39.36
C ASP A 163 13.31 0.93 -39.80
N VAL A 164 12.07 1.31 -39.51
CA VAL A 164 10.86 0.57 -39.88
C VAL A 164 9.84 1.56 -40.45
N PRO A 165 8.87 1.09 -41.27
CA PRO A 165 7.71 1.90 -41.65
C PRO A 165 7.00 2.50 -40.45
N ALA A 166 6.44 3.70 -40.59
CA ALA A 166 5.73 4.39 -39.50
C ALA A 166 4.57 3.58 -38.90
N THR A 167 4.00 2.64 -39.66
CA THR A 167 2.95 1.72 -39.18
C THR A 167 3.45 0.68 -38.17
N LEU A 168 4.75 0.40 -38.16
CA LEU A 168 5.41 -0.56 -37.27
C LEU A 168 6.19 0.14 -36.14
N GLU A 169 6.21 1.47 -36.12
CA GLU A 169 6.70 2.22 -34.96
C GLU A 169 5.68 2.17 -33.82
N ASP A 170 6.16 2.13 -32.57
CA ASP A 170 5.31 2.09 -31.35
C ASP A 170 4.37 0.86 -31.25
N GLN A 171 4.65 -0.20 -32.03
CA GLN A 171 3.91 -1.47 -32.03
C GLN A 171 4.58 -2.55 -31.14
N GLU A 172 4.10 -3.79 -31.25
CA GLU A 172 4.73 -4.95 -30.60
C GLU A 172 6.23 -5.06 -30.96
N PRO A 173 7.07 -5.56 -30.03
CA PRO A 173 8.49 -5.64 -30.29
C PRO A 173 8.83 -6.77 -31.28
N PHE A 174 9.87 -6.53 -32.05
CA PHE A 174 10.51 -7.52 -32.89
C PHE A 174 11.32 -8.50 -32.03
N THR A 175 11.35 -9.76 -32.44
CA THR A 175 12.17 -10.79 -31.79
C THR A 175 13.31 -11.18 -32.71
N ILE A 176 14.55 -11.00 -32.23
CA ILE A 176 15.77 -11.47 -32.89
C ILE A 176 16.20 -12.78 -32.24
N THR A 177 16.32 -13.85 -33.05
CA THR A 177 16.81 -15.15 -32.57
C THR A 177 18.19 -15.43 -33.14
N VAL A 178 19.13 -15.81 -32.27
CA VAL A 178 20.51 -16.18 -32.67
C VAL A 178 20.50 -17.48 -33.45
N VAL A 179 21.15 -17.48 -34.59
CA VAL A 179 21.44 -18.66 -35.42
C VAL A 179 22.95 -18.92 -35.38
N SER A 180 23.37 -20.12 -35.76
CA SER A 180 24.77 -20.49 -35.89
C SER A 180 25.53 -19.56 -36.84
N GLY A 181 26.80 -19.26 -36.55
CA GLY A 181 27.70 -18.59 -37.53
C GLY A 181 27.51 -17.08 -37.69
N ASN A 182 27.17 -16.35 -36.62
CA ASN A 182 26.86 -14.90 -36.64
C ASN A 182 25.62 -14.52 -37.48
N GLU A 183 24.76 -15.49 -37.76
CA GLU A 183 23.47 -15.25 -38.39
C GLU A 183 22.38 -15.03 -37.33
N TYR A 184 21.33 -14.33 -37.70
CA TYR A 184 20.16 -14.13 -36.86
C TYR A 184 18.89 -14.09 -37.69
N THR A 185 17.75 -14.38 -37.05
CA THR A 185 16.43 -14.22 -37.66
C THR A 185 15.64 -13.14 -36.94
N LEU A 186 15.09 -12.19 -37.69
CA LEU A 186 14.18 -11.16 -37.23
C LEU A 186 12.74 -11.61 -37.48
N SER A 187 11.92 -11.60 -36.44
CA SER A 187 10.51 -12.00 -36.48
C SER A 187 9.61 -10.95 -35.83
N HIS A 188 8.39 -10.81 -36.34
CA HIS A 188 7.37 -9.88 -35.85
C HIS A 188 5.99 -10.41 -36.30
N PRO A 189 4.90 -10.19 -35.54
CA PRO A 189 3.56 -10.66 -35.91
C PRO A 189 3.10 -10.23 -37.31
N ASP A 190 3.41 -8.99 -37.71
CA ASP A 190 3.03 -8.46 -39.03
C ASP A 190 3.98 -8.89 -40.18
N LEU A 191 5.04 -9.64 -39.88
CA LEU A 191 5.93 -10.19 -40.90
C LEU A 191 5.46 -11.59 -41.31
N ALA A 192 5.10 -11.77 -42.58
CA ALA A 192 4.66 -13.05 -43.12
C ALA A 192 5.71 -14.17 -42.99
N LYS A 193 7.01 -13.83 -43.02
CA LYS A 193 8.12 -14.76 -42.79
C LYS A 193 9.25 -14.06 -42.02
N PRO A 194 9.98 -14.77 -41.14
CA PRO A 194 11.18 -14.24 -40.52
C PRO A 194 12.23 -13.84 -41.56
N LEU A 195 12.95 -12.75 -41.31
CA LEU A 195 14.02 -12.25 -42.16
C LEU A 195 15.37 -12.70 -41.60
N THR A 196 16.22 -13.32 -42.40
CA THR A 196 17.56 -13.74 -41.98
C THR A 196 18.58 -12.64 -42.28
N GLY A 197 19.41 -12.31 -41.29
CA GLY A 197 20.49 -11.32 -41.41
C GLY A 197 21.80 -11.85 -40.81
N VAL A 198 22.88 -11.11 -41.05
CA VAL A 198 24.23 -11.42 -40.53
C VAL A 198 24.69 -10.23 -39.68
N VAL A 199 25.28 -10.50 -38.52
CA VAL A 199 25.81 -9.46 -37.63
C VAL A 199 26.86 -8.62 -38.37
N GLY A 200 26.76 -7.29 -38.27
CA GLY A 200 27.62 -6.32 -38.93
C GLY A 200 27.25 -5.99 -40.38
N LYS A 201 26.31 -6.71 -41.01
CA LYS A 201 25.81 -6.41 -42.36
C LYS A 201 24.43 -5.75 -42.30
N VAL A 202 24.13 -4.95 -43.32
CA VAL A 202 22.81 -4.31 -43.47
C VAL A 202 21.80 -5.33 -43.95
N LEU A 203 20.74 -5.55 -43.17
CA LEU A 203 19.53 -6.24 -43.59
C LEU A 203 18.53 -5.19 -44.10
N SER A 204 18.11 -5.29 -45.35
CA SER A 204 17.09 -4.41 -45.93
C SER A 204 15.98 -5.23 -46.59
N ARG A 205 14.72 -4.90 -46.29
CA ARG A 205 13.54 -5.54 -46.89
C ARG A 205 12.43 -4.53 -47.11
N HIS A 206 11.90 -4.48 -48.33
CA HIS A 206 10.74 -3.68 -48.67
C HIS A 206 9.43 -4.35 -48.21
N LEU A 207 8.55 -3.58 -47.57
CA LEU A 207 7.22 -3.97 -47.12
C LEU A 207 6.16 -3.00 -47.65
N LEU A 208 4.89 -3.41 -47.56
CA LEU A 208 3.75 -2.52 -47.82
C LEU A 208 3.77 -1.39 -46.78
N GLY A 209 4.22 -0.20 -47.18
CA GLY A 209 4.32 0.99 -46.30
C GLY A 209 5.75 1.50 -46.03
N GLY A 210 6.79 0.82 -46.52
CA GLY A 210 8.18 1.30 -46.44
C GLY A 210 9.22 0.18 -46.30
N ASP A 211 10.49 0.57 -46.11
CA ASP A 211 11.59 -0.38 -45.93
C ASP A 211 11.87 -0.64 -44.44
N ILE A 212 12.17 -1.90 -44.10
CA ILE A 212 12.87 -2.24 -42.86
C ILE A 212 14.36 -2.27 -43.14
N VAL A 213 15.14 -1.49 -42.37
CA VAL A 213 16.60 -1.47 -42.42
C VAL A 213 17.16 -1.75 -41.03
N LEU A 214 17.84 -2.88 -40.85
CA LEU A 214 18.42 -3.32 -39.59
C LEU A 214 19.93 -3.55 -39.71
N VAL A 215 20.69 -3.04 -38.75
CA VAL A 215 22.12 -3.31 -38.58
C VAL A 215 22.37 -3.70 -37.14
N VAL A 216 22.57 -5.00 -36.90
CA VAL A 216 22.98 -5.53 -35.60
C VAL A 216 24.50 -5.41 -35.50
N SER A 217 25.00 -4.61 -34.55
CA SER A 217 26.43 -4.38 -34.35
C SER A 217 27.09 -5.41 -33.43
N ARG A 218 26.31 -5.99 -32.50
CA ARG A 218 26.77 -6.99 -31.53
C ARG A 218 25.61 -7.92 -31.21
N LEU A 219 25.88 -9.21 -31.12
CA LEU A 219 24.89 -10.22 -30.76
C LEU A 219 25.59 -11.35 -30.01
N ASP A 220 25.51 -11.32 -28.69
CA ASP A 220 26.20 -12.24 -27.81
C ASP A 220 25.19 -13.18 -27.17
N GLY A 221 25.19 -14.44 -27.58
CA GLY A 221 24.34 -15.48 -27.04
C GLY A 221 24.53 -16.81 -27.77
N LYS A 222 24.09 -17.91 -27.14
CA LYS A 222 24.09 -19.23 -27.78
C LYS A 222 22.99 -19.34 -28.85
N PRO A 223 23.12 -20.23 -29.85
CA PRO A 223 22.07 -20.47 -30.84
C PRO A 223 20.72 -20.78 -30.18
N GLY A 224 19.67 -20.09 -30.60
CA GLY A 224 18.34 -20.15 -30.01
C GLY A 224 18.04 -19.08 -28.95
N ALA A 225 19.03 -18.30 -28.49
CA ALA A 225 18.81 -17.15 -27.62
C ALA A 225 17.96 -16.09 -28.34
N GLN A 226 16.94 -15.55 -27.66
CA GLN A 226 16.08 -14.50 -28.20
C GLN A 226 16.34 -13.16 -27.56
N PHE A 227 16.19 -12.10 -28.36
CA PHE A 227 16.31 -10.71 -27.96
C PHE A 227 15.07 -9.96 -28.41
N VAL A 228 14.60 -9.06 -27.56
CA VAL A 228 13.45 -8.21 -27.80
C VAL A 228 13.97 -6.87 -28.26
N VAL A 229 13.50 -6.42 -29.42
CA VAL A 229 13.89 -5.16 -30.06
C VAL A 229 12.64 -4.37 -30.34
N SER A 230 12.52 -3.20 -29.74
CA SER A 230 11.41 -2.28 -30.01
C SER A 230 11.92 -1.02 -30.70
N ARG A 231 11.06 -0.47 -31.56
CA ARG A 231 11.31 0.76 -32.29
C ARG A 231 10.18 1.73 -32.00
N ALA A 232 10.42 2.63 -31.04
CA ALA A 232 9.49 3.70 -30.75
C ALA A 232 9.66 4.84 -31.75
N SER A 233 8.63 5.63 -32.02
CA SER A 233 8.78 6.84 -32.83
C SER A 233 9.63 7.88 -32.08
N VAL A 234 10.34 8.73 -32.84
CA VAL A 234 11.13 9.82 -32.25
C VAL A 234 10.24 10.74 -31.42
N LEU A 235 9.02 11.01 -31.90
CA LEU A 235 8.06 11.85 -31.21
C LEU A 235 7.62 11.23 -29.87
N ALA A 236 7.16 9.97 -29.87
CA ALA A 236 6.73 9.30 -28.65
C ALA A 236 7.87 9.24 -27.61
N THR A 237 9.08 8.92 -28.07
CA THR A 237 10.28 8.88 -27.22
C THR A 237 10.60 10.27 -26.66
N THR A 238 10.53 11.32 -27.48
CA THR A 238 10.75 12.70 -27.05
C THR A 238 9.74 13.12 -25.98
N GLU A 239 8.46 12.81 -26.19
CA GLU A 239 7.40 13.15 -25.25
C GLU A 239 7.54 12.38 -23.91
N ASP A 240 7.98 11.12 -23.96
CA ASP A 240 8.29 10.35 -22.75
C ASP A 240 9.42 11.02 -21.93
N PHE A 241 10.53 11.36 -22.59
CA PHE A 241 11.64 12.05 -21.91
C PHE A 241 11.26 13.44 -21.42
N GLN A 242 10.48 14.23 -22.17
CA GLN A 242 9.99 15.53 -21.74
C GLN A 242 9.13 15.44 -20.46
N LYS A 243 8.31 14.38 -20.33
CA LYS A 243 7.48 14.12 -19.15
C LYS A 243 8.30 13.65 -17.96
N ARG A 244 9.27 12.75 -18.18
CA ARG A 244 10.12 12.16 -17.12
C ARG A 244 11.22 13.10 -16.63
N MET A 245 11.67 14.04 -17.47
CA MET A 245 12.75 14.96 -17.14
C MET A 245 12.29 16.05 -16.17
N GLN A 246 12.92 16.07 -15.00
CA GLN A 246 12.71 17.07 -13.97
C GLN A 246 13.71 18.21 -14.17
N LEU A 247 13.19 19.40 -14.47
CA LEU A 247 13.98 20.62 -14.63
C LEU A 247 13.64 21.58 -13.50
N ALA A 248 14.67 22.03 -12.79
CA ALA A 248 14.51 22.97 -11.68
C ALA A 248 15.72 23.90 -11.55
N GLU A 249 15.48 25.13 -11.13
CA GLU A 249 16.54 26.06 -10.74
C GLU A 249 17.09 25.66 -9.36
N GLN A 250 18.42 25.62 -9.21
CA GLN A 250 19.10 25.24 -7.98
C GLN A 250 19.14 26.42 -7.01
N GLY A 251 18.03 26.65 -6.31
CA GLY A 251 17.83 27.83 -5.45
C GLY A 251 17.22 29.01 -6.21
N LYS A 252 16.67 29.98 -5.48
CA LYS A 252 16.03 31.15 -6.11
C LYS A 252 17.10 32.08 -6.68
N GLN A 253 17.00 32.41 -7.97
CA GLN A 253 17.90 33.35 -8.65
C GLN A 253 19.38 32.90 -8.68
N SER A 254 19.64 31.59 -8.69
CA SER A 254 20.99 31.06 -8.79
C SER A 254 21.51 31.04 -10.22
N ASN A 255 20.63 31.17 -11.20
CA ASN A 255 20.91 30.99 -12.62
C ASN A 255 21.54 29.61 -12.95
N VAL A 256 21.39 28.62 -12.08
CA VAL A 256 21.84 27.25 -12.29
C VAL A 256 20.63 26.36 -12.48
N ILE A 257 20.53 25.76 -13.67
CA ILE A 257 19.46 24.83 -14.03
C ILE A 257 19.97 23.40 -13.80
N SER A 258 19.20 22.63 -13.04
CA SER A 258 19.39 21.20 -12.89
C SER A 258 18.42 20.43 -13.76
N ALA A 259 18.94 19.47 -14.53
CA ALA A 259 18.15 18.50 -15.27
C ALA A 259 18.38 17.11 -14.69
N THR A 260 17.33 16.50 -14.18
CA THR A 260 17.35 15.19 -13.54
C THR A 260 16.48 14.21 -14.30
N LEU A 261 16.98 12.99 -14.47
CA LEU A 261 16.26 11.90 -15.13
C LEU A 261 16.49 10.60 -14.37
N GLU A 262 15.48 9.72 -14.41
CA GLU A 262 15.52 8.39 -13.82
C GLU A 262 15.36 7.32 -14.91
N ASP A 263 16.18 6.27 -14.90
CA ASP A 263 16.11 5.13 -15.84
C ASP A 263 16.69 3.85 -15.21
N SER A 264 16.31 2.68 -15.72
CA SER A 264 16.89 1.39 -15.33
C SER A 264 18.27 1.15 -15.95
N ASP A 265 18.53 1.71 -17.15
CA ASP A 265 19.83 1.63 -17.82
C ASP A 265 20.68 2.88 -17.49
N ARG A 266 21.76 2.65 -16.74
CA ARG A 266 22.69 3.69 -16.28
C ARG A 266 23.47 4.35 -17.42
N GLN A 267 23.86 3.59 -18.45
CA GLN A 267 24.63 4.10 -19.59
C GLN A 267 23.73 4.90 -20.52
N ARG A 268 22.51 4.43 -20.73
CA ARG A 268 21.49 5.15 -21.48
C ARG A 268 21.20 6.51 -20.83
N LEU A 269 20.98 6.50 -19.51
CA LEU A 269 20.74 7.70 -18.70
C LEU A 269 21.86 8.74 -18.84
N GLN A 270 23.11 8.31 -18.72
CA GLN A 270 24.27 9.19 -18.87
C GLN A 270 24.37 9.78 -20.28
N ARG A 271 24.16 8.95 -21.32
CA ARG A 271 24.27 9.37 -22.72
C ARG A 271 23.23 10.43 -23.07
N ILE A 272 21.96 10.19 -22.74
CA ILE A 272 20.87 11.12 -23.08
C ILE A 272 21.00 12.46 -22.36
N LEU A 273 21.30 12.48 -21.06
CA LEU A 273 21.42 13.73 -20.31
C LEU A 273 22.61 14.57 -20.77
N ASN A 274 23.76 13.94 -21.04
CA ASN A 274 24.91 14.66 -21.57
C ASN A 274 24.65 15.20 -22.97
N GLU A 275 23.93 14.44 -23.82
CA GLU A 275 23.56 14.92 -25.15
C GLU A 275 22.57 16.08 -25.07
N ILE A 276 21.56 16.03 -24.19
CA ILE A 276 20.65 17.16 -23.94
C ILE A 276 21.45 18.42 -23.56
N GLY A 277 22.43 18.28 -22.65
CA GLY A 277 23.32 19.37 -22.26
C GLY A 277 24.13 19.92 -23.44
N ALA A 278 24.72 19.04 -24.25
CA ALA A 278 25.49 19.42 -25.43
C ALA A 278 24.63 20.12 -26.48
N GLN A 279 23.44 19.60 -26.78
CA GLN A 279 22.46 20.18 -27.70
C GLN A 279 22.01 21.57 -27.22
N TYR A 280 21.75 21.72 -25.91
CA TYR A 280 21.35 23.01 -25.35
C TYR A 280 22.46 24.08 -25.47
N VAL A 281 23.70 23.74 -25.10
CA VAL A 281 24.85 24.65 -25.24
C VAL A 281 25.08 24.99 -26.72
N ARG A 282 25.06 23.98 -27.59
CA ARG A 282 25.24 24.18 -29.04
C ARG A 282 24.16 25.09 -29.63
N GLN A 283 22.89 24.83 -29.31
CA GLN A 283 21.76 25.65 -29.77
C GLN A 283 21.85 27.08 -29.25
N ASN A 284 22.30 27.28 -28.01
CA ASN A 284 22.50 28.62 -27.44
C ASN A 284 23.57 29.40 -28.21
N VAL A 285 24.72 28.76 -28.46
CA VAL A 285 25.82 29.33 -29.25
C VAL A 285 25.38 29.65 -30.68
N GLU A 286 24.71 28.73 -31.36
CA GLU A 286 24.23 28.92 -32.74
C GLU A 286 23.20 30.05 -32.82
N ARG A 287 22.25 30.11 -31.88
CA ARG A 287 21.27 31.20 -31.80
C ARG A 287 21.96 32.55 -31.61
N LYS A 288 22.93 32.63 -30.69
CA LYS A 288 23.67 33.87 -30.41
C LYS A 288 24.54 34.32 -31.57
N ALA A 289 25.21 33.40 -32.24
CA ALA A 289 25.97 33.70 -33.45
C ALA A 289 25.06 34.21 -34.57
N ALA A 290 23.88 33.62 -34.76
CA ALA A 290 22.90 34.06 -35.75
C ALA A 290 22.30 35.46 -35.43
N GLU A 291 22.05 35.77 -34.15
CA GLU A 291 21.64 37.10 -33.69
C GLU A 291 22.74 38.15 -33.96
N ALA A 292 23.99 37.82 -33.63
CA ALA A 292 25.14 38.69 -33.88
C ALA A 292 25.37 38.91 -35.37
N GLU A 293 25.23 37.88 -36.20
CA GLU A 293 25.39 37.97 -37.65
C GLU A 293 24.36 38.90 -38.29
N LYS A 294 23.07 38.78 -37.93
CA LYS A 294 22.02 39.69 -38.43
C LYS A 294 22.31 41.14 -38.06
N THR A 295 22.76 41.37 -36.82
CA THR A 295 23.09 42.71 -36.33
C THR A 295 24.34 43.25 -37.03
N LEU A 296 25.37 42.43 -37.23
CA LEU A 296 26.58 42.78 -37.96
C LEU A 296 26.27 43.15 -39.41
N GLN A 297 25.42 42.37 -40.10
CA GLN A 297 25.01 42.66 -41.47
C GLN A 297 24.28 44.01 -41.57
N PHE A 298 23.46 44.34 -40.58
CA PHE A 298 22.83 45.66 -40.50
C PHE A 298 23.87 46.77 -40.35
N LEU A 299 24.83 46.64 -39.44
CA LEU A 299 25.89 47.62 -39.23
C LEU A 299 26.81 47.77 -40.44
N GLU A 300 27.24 46.67 -41.07
CA GLU A 300 28.10 46.67 -42.26
C GLU A 300 27.44 47.38 -43.44
N ARG A 301 26.10 47.32 -43.55
CA ARG A 301 25.35 48.06 -44.57
C ARG A 301 25.30 49.57 -44.28
N GLN A 302 25.27 49.97 -43.01
CA GLN A 302 25.15 51.38 -42.59
C GLN A 302 26.51 52.09 -42.47
N LEU A 303 27.58 51.36 -42.12
CA LEU A 303 28.92 51.92 -41.93
C LEU A 303 29.44 52.75 -43.12
N PRO A 304 29.26 52.34 -44.39
CA PRO A 304 29.65 53.15 -45.54
C PRO A 304 28.93 54.50 -45.60
N ASP A 305 27.66 54.55 -45.22
CA ASP A 305 26.88 55.80 -45.22
C ASP A 305 27.41 56.77 -44.15
N PHE A 306 27.70 56.26 -42.94
CA PHE A 306 28.33 57.06 -41.88
C PHE A 306 29.75 57.50 -42.24
N LYS A 307 30.54 56.62 -42.88
CA LYS A 307 31.88 56.97 -43.37
C LYS A 307 31.81 58.10 -44.40
N LYS A 308 30.88 58.01 -45.36
CA LYS A 308 30.68 59.05 -46.37
C LYS A 308 30.23 60.38 -45.74
N GLN A 309 29.37 60.34 -44.71
CA GLN A 309 28.98 61.53 -43.95
C GLN A 309 30.17 62.17 -43.22
N LEU A 310 31.06 61.36 -42.64
CA LEU A 310 32.30 61.83 -42.04
C LEU A 310 33.23 62.46 -43.09
N GLU A 311 33.53 61.77 -44.19
CA GLU A 311 34.37 62.27 -45.29
C GLU A 311 33.81 63.60 -45.85
N THR A 312 32.49 63.68 -46.05
CA THR A 312 31.83 64.92 -46.49
C THR A 312 32.01 66.04 -45.47
N SER A 313 31.89 65.74 -44.18
CA SER A 313 32.09 66.73 -43.11
C SER A 313 33.54 67.20 -43.04
N GLU A 314 34.49 66.27 -43.20
CA GLU A 314 35.94 66.54 -43.25
C GLU A 314 36.30 67.42 -44.46
N ASP A 315 35.78 67.11 -45.65
CA ASP A 315 36.01 67.87 -46.87
C ASP A 315 35.45 69.29 -46.78
N VAL A 316 34.24 69.46 -46.24
CA VAL A 316 33.62 70.77 -46.01
C VAL A 316 34.45 71.58 -45.02
N TYR A 317 34.90 70.96 -43.93
CA TYR A 317 35.76 71.62 -42.94
C TYR A 317 37.15 71.97 -43.51
N ALA A 318 37.77 71.07 -44.28
CA ALA A 318 39.05 71.28 -44.93
C ALA A 318 38.98 72.42 -45.95
N SER A 319 37.91 72.45 -46.77
CA SER A 319 37.65 73.53 -47.73
C SER A 319 37.43 74.87 -47.02
N PHE A 320 36.70 74.88 -45.91
CA PHE A 320 36.51 76.06 -45.08
C PHE A 320 37.83 76.57 -44.49
N ARG A 321 38.68 75.67 -43.97
CA ARG A 321 40.02 76.00 -43.46
C ARG A 321 40.96 76.53 -44.55
N ASN A 322 40.90 75.97 -45.75
CA ASN A 322 41.72 76.43 -46.88
C ASN A 322 41.31 77.83 -47.35
N LYS A 323 40.01 78.15 -47.30
CA LYS A 323 39.48 79.46 -47.72
C LYS A 323 39.70 80.56 -46.69
N ASN A 324 39.56 80.26 -45.40
CA ASN A 324 39.55 81.24 -44.32
C ASN A 324 40.81 81.21 -43.42
N GLY A 325 41.76 80.31 -43.69
CA GLY A 325 42.95 80.08 -42.87
C GLY A 325 42.70 79.16 -41.67
N THR A 326 43.77 78.77 -40.97
CA THR A 326 43.65 77.98 -39.72
C THR A 326 43.22 78.89 -38.58
N ILE A 327 42.02 78.66 -38.05
CA ILE A 327 41.45 79.40 -36.92
C ILE A 327 41.91 78.74 -35.63
N ALA A 328 42.62 79.49 -34.79
CA ALA A 328 42.97 79.03 -33.45
C ALA A 328 41.78 79.29 -32.51
N PHE A 329 41.23 78.23 -31.94
CA PHE A 329 40.24 78.32 -30.87
C PHE A 329 40.93 78.60 -29.54
N ASP A 330 40.36 79.51 -28.75
CA ASP A 330 40.76 79.68 -27.35
C ASP A 330 40.29 78.51 -26.49
N GLU A 331 40.75 78.46 -25.24
CA GLU A 331 40.40 77.37 -24.32
C GLU A 331 38.90 77.34 -24.00
N GLU A 332 38.20 78.47 -24.06
CA GLU A 332 36.74 78.52 -23.87
C GLU A 332 35.99 77.88 -25.06
N ALA A 333 36.34 78.22 -26.30
CA ALA A 333 35.74 77.62 -27.48
C ALA A 333 36.03 76.11 -27.59
N LYS A 334 37.23 75.66 -27.19
CA LYS A 334 37.56 74.23 -27.11
C LYS A 334 36.72 73.50 -26.06
N ALA A 335 36.51 74.09 -24.89
CA ALA A 335 35.67 73.51 -23.84
C ALA A 335 34.19 73.42 -24.27
N ILE A 336 33.67 74.48 -24.90
CA ILE A 336 32.33 74.51 -25.47
C ILE A 336 32.17 73.45 -26.55
N LEU A 337 33.14 73.34 -27.47
CA LEU A 337 33.15 72.31 -28.51
C LEU A 337 33.17 70.90 -27.90
N GLY A 338 33.99 70.65 -26.88
CA GLY A 338 34.04 69.37 -26.18
C GLY A 338 32.70 68.98 -25.56
N GLN A 339 32.06 69.91 -24.84
CA GLN A 339 30.72 69.68 -24.27
C GLN A 339 29.65 69.48 -25.35
N ALA A 340 29.70 70.27 -26.44
CA ALA A 340 28.77 70.15 -27.55
C ALA A 340 28.86 68.78 -28.22
N VAL A 341 30.09 68.30 -28.49
CA VAL A 341 30.33 66.97 -29.06
C VAL A 341 29.80 65.89 -28.12
N GLN A 342 30.09 65.97 -26.82
CA GLN A 342 29.64 64.96 -25.84
C GLN A 342 28.10 64.88 -25.75
N LEU A 343 27.41 66.02 -25.65
CA LEU A 343 25.95 66.07 -25.58
C LEU A 343 25.30 65.65 -26.90
N GLN A 344 25.87 66.04 -28.04
CA GLN A 344 25.37 65.64 -29.35
C GLN A 344 25.51 64.13 -29.58
N THR A 345 26.64 63.53 -29.20
CA THR A 345 26.84 62.08 -29.23
C THR A 345 25.81 61.37 -28.36
N LYS A 346 25.62 61.81 -27.10
CA LYS A 346 24.58 61.25 -26.20
C LYS A 346 23.17 61.37 -26.75
N LEU A 347 22.84 62.49 -27.40
CA LEU A 347 21.53 62.69 -28.01
C LEU A 347 21.30 61.70 -29.17
N LEU A 348 22.31 61.51 -30.01
CA LEU A 348 22.25 60.59 -31.14
C LEU A 348 22.15 59.14 -30.68
N GLU A 349 22.88 58.75 -29.63
CA GLU A 349 22.75 57.45 -28.96
C GLU A 349 21.34 57.23 -28.40
N SER A 350 20.82 58.20 -27.65
CA SER A 350 19.45 58.14 -27.09
C SER A 350 18.38 58.06 -28.19
N GLN A 351 18.60 58.73 -29.33
CA GLN A 351 17.71 58.63 -30.48
C GLN A 351 17.73 57.25 -31.14
N GLN A 352 18.89 56.61 -31.22
CA GLN A 352 19.01 55.23 -31.71
C GLN A 352 18.31 54.26 -30.76
N GLU A 353 18.55 54.38 -29.46
CA GLU A 353 17.89 53.56 -28.44
C GLU A 353 16.36 53.71 -28.50
N ARG A 354 15.87 54.94 -28.69
CA ARG A 354 14.43 55.20 -28.87
C ARG A 354 13.88 54.48 -30.11
N ARG A 355 14.60 54.48 -31.23
CA ARG A 355 14.19 53.75 -32.44
C ARG A 355 14.16 52.24 -32.20
N GLU A 356 15.11 51.70 -31.45
CA GLU A 356 15.09 50.29 -31.05
C GLU A 356 13.88 49.99 -30.15
N LEU A 357 13.62 50.81 -29.13
CA LEU A 357 12.48 50.61 -28.23
C LEU A 357 11.14 50.68 -28.98
N LEU A 358 10.97 51.61 -29.92
CA LEU A 358 9.76 51.71 -30.73
C LEU A 358 9.56 50.55 -31.70
N SER A 359 10.60 49.76 -31.99
CA SER A 359 10.44 48.50 -32.73
C SER A 359 9.77 47.39 -31.90
N ARG A 360 9.79 47.50 -30.57
CA ARG A 360 9.25 46.49 -29.62
C ARG A 360 8.09 47.01 -28.77
N PHE A 361 7.96 48.32 -28.60
CA PHE A 361 7.01 48.98 -27.69
C PHE A 361 6.32 50.17 -28.35
N THR A 362 5.15 50.55 -27.83
CA THR A 362 4.43 51.76 -28.26
C THR A 362 4.99 53.02 -27.59
N GLU A 363 4.70 54.20 -28.17
CA GLU A 363 5.15 55.51 -27.65
C GLU A 363 4.68 55.80 -26.21
N THR A 364 3.59 55.15 -25.76
CA THR A 364 3.04 55.31 -24.42
C THR A 364 3.77 54.49 -23.35
N ASN A 365 4.70 53.61 -23.73
CA ASN A 365 5.42 52.76 -22.78
C ASN A 365 6.26 53.62 -21.82
N PRO A 366 6.25 53.33 -20.50
CA PRO A 366 7.03 54.08 -19.52
C PRO A 366 8.52 54.23 -19.89
N LYS A 367 9.12 53.20 -20.52
CA LYS A 367 10.52 53.22 -20.95
C LYS A 367 10.79 54.25 -22.04
N VAL A 368 9.89 54.36 -23.02
CA VAL A 368 10.00 55.35 -24.10
C VAL A 368 9.82 56.76 -23.55
N ARG A 369 8.87 56.98 -22.62
CA ARG A 369 8.63 58.29 -22.00
C ARG A 369 9.80 58.81 -21.16
N VAL A 370 10.49 57.92 -20.43
CA VAL A 370 11.69 58.30 -19.65
C VAL A 370 12.81 58.75 -20.60
N LEU A 371 13.03 58.00 -21.67
CA LEU A 371 14.05 58.31 -22.68
C LEU A 371 13.72 59.62 -23.43
N ASP A 372 12.44 59.84 -23.76
CA ASP A 372 11.98 61.11 -24.35
C ASP A 372 12.27 62.30 -23.42
N GLY A 373 12.06 62.13 -22.11
CA GLY A 373 12.41 63.11 -21.09
C GLY A 373 13.91 63.43 -21.10
N GLN A 374 14.77 62.42 -21.13
CA GLN A 374 16.23 62.60 -21.20
C GLN A 374 16.66 63.31 -22.48
N MET A 375 16.12 62.90 -23.64
CA MET A 375 16.39 63.57 -24.91
C MET A 375 15.97 65.03 -24.90
N SER A 376 14.86 65.37 -24.24
CA SER A 376 14.41 66.76 -24.10
C SER A 376 15.35 67.60 -23.23
N ALA A 377 15.87 67.03 -22.14
CA ALA A 377 16.85 67.70 -21.28
C ALA A 377 18.17 67.97 -22.01
N ILE A 378 18.70 66.96 -22.73
CA ILE A 378 19.94 67.09 -23.52
C ILE A 378 19.78 68.16 -24.61
N ARG A 379 18.63 68.21 -25.29
CA ARG A 379 18.33 69.27 -26.28
C ARG A 379 18.33 70.66 -25.65
N SER A 380 17.74 70.82 -24.47
CA SER A 380 17.75 72.10 -23.76
C SER A 380 19.16 72.55 -23.38
N GLU A 381 20.07 71.63 -23.04
CA GLU A 381 21.48 71.95 -22.77
C GLU A 381 22.23 72.35 -24.05
N LEU A 382 22.00 71.63 -25.16
CA LEU A 382 22.55 71.97 -26.48
C LEU A 382 22.09 73.35 -26.96
N ASP A 383 20.81 73.70 -26.76
CA ASP A 383 20.29 75.03 -27.09
C ASP A 383 20.99 76.14 -26.29
N GLY A 384 21.35 75.86 -25.03
CA GLY A 384 22.15 76.75 -24.20
C GLY A 384 23.56 76.97 -24.74
N ILE A 385 24.18 75.89 -25.25
CA ILE A 385 25.48 75.94 -25.93
C ILE A 385 25.39 76.74 -27.23
N ASP A 386 24.39 76.48 -28.08
CA ASP A 386 24.21 77.16 -29.36
C ASP A 386 24.04 78.68 -29.20
N ARG A 387 23.41 79.14 -28.10
CA ARG A 387 23.35 80.58 -27.77
C ARG A 387 24.73 81.17 -27.47
N ARG A 388 25.61 80.43 -26.77
CA ARG A 388 26.99 80.87 -26.50
C ARG A 388 27.83 80.90 -27.77
N VAL A 389 27.70 79.89 -28.64
CA VAL A 389 28.37 79.85 -29.96
C VAL A 389 27.85 80.98 -30.87
N SER A 390 26.58 81.39 -30.72
CA SER A 390 26.00 82.51 -31.47
C SER A 390 26.57 83.89 -31.10
N ALA A 391 27.23 84.03 -29.95
CA ALA A 391 27.94 85.25 -29.56
C ALA A 391 29.33 85.36 -30.23
N MET A 392 29.84 84.27 -30.82
CA MET A 392 31.15 84.26 -31.49
C MET A 392 31.10 84.93 -32.87
N PRO A 393 32.22 85.50 -33.35
CA PRO A 393 32.38 85.97 -34.72
C PRO A 393 31.96 84.90 -35.74
N MET A 394 31.32 85.30 -36.84
CA MET A 394 30.70 84.36 -37.79
C MET A 394 31.67 83.28 -38.29
N VAL A 395 32.90 83.67 -38.63
CA VAL A 395 33.92 82.73 -39.14
C VAL A 395 34.34 81.71 -38.06
N GLN A 396 34.40 82.09 -36.79
CA GLN A 396 34.71 81.18 -35.67
C GLN A 396 33.55 80.25 -35.35
N ARG A 397 32.30 80.73 -35.43
CA ARG A 397 31.08 79.93 -35.26
C ARG A 397 30.97 78.84 -36.31
N ASP A 398 31.14 79.21 -37.59
CA ASP A 398 31.06 78.25 -38.69
C ASP A 398 32.17 77.22 -38.60
N ALA A 399 33.38 77.63 -38.21
CA ALA A 399 34.50 76.71 -37.95
C ALA A 399 34.19 75.72 -36.83
N LEU A 400 33.64 76.19 -35.70
CA LEU A 400 33.30 75.35 -34.54
C LEU A 400 32.19 74.35 -34.89
N ARG A 401 31.16 74.79 -35.62
CA ARG A 401 30.07 73.91 -36.07
C ARG A 401 30.58 72.80 -36.99
N LEU A 402 31.39 73.14 -37.97
CA LEU A 402 31.98 72.16 -38.89
C LEU A 402 32.93 71.20 -38.16
N GLU A 403 33.75 71.68 -37.22
CA GLU A 403 34.60 70.81 -36.40
C GLU A 403 33.78 69.89 -35.48
N ARG A 404 32.69 70.39 -34.89
CA ARG A 404 31.75 69.58 -34.12
C ARG A 404 31.17 68.46 -34.98
N ASP A 405 30.71 68.78 -36.18
CA ASP A 405 30.09 67.81 -37.07
C ASP A 405 31.12 66.73 -37.49
N VAL A 406 32.38 67.11 -37.76
CA VAL A 406 33.50 66.16 -37.97
C VAL A 406 33.74 65.28 -36.74
N ARG A 407 33.83 65.86 -35.53
CA ARG A 407 34.09 65.10 -34.30
C ARG A 407 32.93 64.15 -33.96
N VAL A 408 31.69 64.62 -34.06
CA VAL A 408 30.49 63.80 -33.77
C VAL A 408 30.39 62.64 -34.76
N ASN A 409 30.52 62.90 -36.06
CA ASN A 409 30.49 61.85 -37.06
C ASN A 409 31.68 60.90 -36.92
N GLY A 410 32.85 61.41 -36.50
CA GLY A 410 34.05 60.63 -36.20
C GLY A 410 33.83 59.67 -35.04
N GLU A 411 33.30 60.15 -33.91
CA GLU A 411 33.01 59.32 -32.74
C GLU A 411 31.89 58.31 -33.00
N LEU A 412 30.83 58.69 -33.72
CA LEU A 412 29.78 57.75 -34.13
C LEU A 412 30.31 56.65 -35.05
N TYR A 413 31.11 57.02 -36.06
CA TYR A 413 31.72 56.05 -36.96
C TYR A 413 32.64 55.09 -36.19
N LYS A 414 33.50 55.60 -35.30
CA LYS A 414 34.36 54.77 -34.43
C LYS A 414 33.53 53.84 -33.53
N SER A 415 32.45 54.35 -32.94
CA SER A 415 31.57 53.58 -32.07
C SER A 415 30.87 52.43 -32.81
N LEU A 416 30.28 52.71 -33.98
CA LEU A 416 29.67 51.70 -34.85
C LEU A 416 30.71 50.70 -35.38
N LEU A 417 31.91 51.18 -35.72
CA LEU A 417 33.01 50.33 -36.16
C LEU A 417 33.43 49.38 -35.02
N ASN A 418 33.63 49.90 -33.82
CA ASN A 418 33.97 49.09 -32.64
C ASN A 418 32.87 48.08 -32.32
N SER A 419 31.60 48.47 -32.39
CA SER A 419 30.45 47.56 -32.23
C SER A 419 30.46 46.46 -33.29
N SER A 420 30.74 46.79 -34.55
CA SER A 420 30.87 45.81 -35.63
C SER A 420 32.04 44.83 -35.38
N LEU A 421 33.18 45.31 -34.88
CA LEU A 421 34.32 44.46 -34.54
C LEU A 421 34.01 43.54 -33.36
N GLN A 422 33.31 44.04 -32.34
CA GLN A 422 32.86 43.25 -31.19
C GLN A 422 31.86 42.17 -31.61
N LEU A 423 30.85 42.51 -32.42
CA LEU A 423 29.89 41.54 -32.93
C LEU A 423 30.54 40.51 -33.85
N ARG A 424 31.55 40.91 -34.63
CA ARG A 424 32.38 39.99 -35.40
C ARG A 424 33.13 39.02 -34.48
N LEU A 425 33.69 39.50 -33.37
CA LEU A 425 34.30 38.62 -32.37
C LEU A 425 33.29 37.66 -31.73
N VAL A 426 32.06 38.08 -31.45
CA VAL A 426 30.99 37.20 -30.93
C VAL A 426 30.59 36.14 -31.96
N LYS A 427 30.41 36.54 -33.22
CA LYS A 427 30.11 35.64 -34.34
C LYS A 427 31.20 34.58 -34.52
N GLU A 428 32.46 35.00 -34.58
CA GLU A 428 33.61 34.10 -34.80
C GLU A 428 33.97 33.30 -33.54
N GLY A 429 33.85 33.91 -32.36
CA GLY A 429 34.20 33.33 -31.07
C GLY A 429 33.23 32.26 -30.59
N LYS A 430 32.01 32.18 -31.18
CA LYS A 430 30.98 31.19 -30.83
C LYS A 430 30.76 31.08 -29.31
N VAL A 431 30.86 32.20 -28.61
CA VAL A 431 30.73 32.26 -27.15
C VAL A 431 29.24 32.35 -26.82
N GLY A 432 28.71 31.31 -26.17
CA GLY A 432 27.36 31.31 -25.61
C GLY A 432 27.34 31.91 -24.21
N ASN A 433 26.15 32.29 -23.72
CA ASN A 433 25.97 32.73 -22.33
C ASN A 433 25.56 31.56 -21.41
N VAL A 434 25.80 30.33 -21.86
CA VAL A 434 25.42 29.11 -21.17
C VAL A 434 26.63 28.22 -21.08
N ARG A 435 26.89 27.70 -19.89
CA ARG A 435 28.02 26.80 -19.62
C ARG A 435 27.54 25.54 -18.91
N LEU A 436 28.06 24.41 -19.37
CA LEU A 436 27.89 23.14 -18.67
C LEU A 436 28.76 23.14 -17.41
N LEU A 437 28.12 23.09 -16.24
CA LEU A 437 28.82 23.06 -14.95
C LEU A 437 29.19 21.62 -14.59
N ASP A 438 28.18 20.75 -14.51
CA ASP A 438 28.35 19.33 -14.24
C ASP A 438 27.75 18.47 -15.35
N ARG A 439 28.54 17.50 -15.81
CA ARG A 439 28.10 16.45 -16.73
C ARG A 439 27.37 15.35 -15.98
N ALA A 440 26.41 14.72 -16.63
CA ALA A 440 25.75 13.54 -16.11
C ALA A 440 26.75 12.41 -15.91
N THR A 441 26.77 11.86 -14.69
CA THR A 441 27.64 10.74 -14.31
C THR A 441 26.90 9.40 -14.45
N ASN A 442 27.64 8.30 -14.46
CA ASN A 442 27.09 6.95 -14.45
C ASN A 442 26.80 6.52 -12.99
N PRO A 443 25.52 6.49 -12.55
CA PRO A 443 25.18 6.23 -11.16
C PRO A 443 25.49 4.78 -10.75
N LYS A 444 26.16 4.59 -9.61
CA LYS A 444 26.53 3.26 -9.10
C LYS A 444 25.46 2.61 -8.24
N VAL A 445 24.64 3.42 -7.56
CA VAL A 445 23.63 2.98 -6.57
C VAL A 445 22.22 3.31 -7.08
N PRO A 446 21.26 2.39 -6.98
CA PRO A 446 19.88 2.66 -7.38
C PRO A 446 19.15 3.51 -6.35
N VAL A 447 18.23 4.36 -6.82
CA VAL A 447 17.34 5.19 -5.99
C VAL A 447 16.03 4.48 -5.65
N LYS A 448 15.59 3.51 -6.48
CA LYS A 448 14.38 2.72 -6.24
C LYS A 448 14.59 1.23 -6.61
N PRO A 449 13.85 0.31 -5.95
CA PRO A 449 13.02 0.53 -4.76
C PRO A 449 13.86 0.76 -3.50
N LEU A 450 13.33 1.54 -2.56
CA LEU A 450 13.94 1.72 -1.23
C LEU A 450 13.72 0.43 -0.42
N LYS A 451 14.70 -0.49 -0.48
CA LYS A 451 14.59 -1.82 0.14
C LYS A 451 14.11 -1.80 1.60
N PRO A 452 14.63 -0.93 2.49
CA PRO A 452 14.14 -0.87 3.87
C PRO A 452 12.67 -0.46 3.97
N LEU A 453 12.23 0.48 3.13
CA LEU A 453 10.84 0.96 3.12
C LEU A 453 9.88 -0.13 2.66
N VAL A 454 10.23 -0.89 1.61
CA VAL A 454 9.41 -2.02 1.13
C VAL A 454 9.26 -3.08 2.21
N VAL A 455 10.34 -3.44 2.90
CA VAL A 455 10.31 -4.44 3.98
C VAL A 455 9.46 -3.93 5.15
N ALA A 456 9.63 -2.67 5.56
CA ALA A 456 8.83 -2.06 6.62
C ALA A 456 7.33 -2.05 6.28
N LEU A 457 6.98 -1.67 5.04
CA LEU A 457 5.59 -1.68 4.58
C LEU A 457 5.01 -3.09 4.53
N SER A 458 5.81 -4.08 4.11
CA SER A 458 5.39 -5.49 4.05
C SER A 458 5.15 -6.07 5.45
N LEU A 459 5.95 -5.67 6.44
CA LEU A 459 5.74 -6.03 7.84
C LEU A 459 4.40 -5.48 8.37
N VAL A 460 4.15 -4.18 8.18
CA VAL A 460 2.90 -3.53 8.62
C VAL A 460 1.69 -4.18 7.94
N LEU A 461 1.75 -4.38 6.63
CA LEU A 461 0.67 -5.00 5.87
C LEU A 461 0.46 -6.46 6.30
N GLY A 462 1.54 -7.22 6.54
CA GLY A 462 1.48 -8.59 7.02
C GLY A 462 0.78 -8.72 8.38
N VAL A 463 1.09 -7.82 9.32
CA VAL A 463 0.43 -7.77 10.63
C VAL A 463 -1.06 -7.46 10.48
N LEU A 464 -1.42 -6.45 9.67
CA LEU A 464 -2.82 -6.07 9.44
C LEU A 464 -3.64 -7.22 8.85
N ILE A 465 -3.12 -7.88 7.81
CA ILE A 465 -3.79 -9.03 7.19
C ILE A 465 -3.86 -10.21 8.17
N GLY A 466 -2.79 -10.47 8.91
CA GLY A 466 -2.74 -11.54 9.92
C GLY A 466 -3.78 -11.35 11.02
N VAL A 467 -3.90 -10.13 11.56
CA VAL A 467 -4.92 -9.75 12.55
C VAL A 467 -6.33 -9.93 11.97
N ALA A 468 -6.58 -9.41 10.77
CA ALA A 468 -7.89 -9.52 10.13
C ALA A 468 -8.31 -10.99 9.91
N LEU A 469 -7.40 -11.84 9.43
CA LEU A 469 -7.66 -13.27 9.24
C LEU A 469 -7.85 -14.01 10.57
N ALA A 470 -7.12 -13.65 11.62
CA ALA A 470 -7.29 -14.22 12.96
C ALA A 470 -8.69 -13.92 13.51
N LEU A 471 -9.15 -12.66 13.39
CA LEU A 471 -10.49 -12.24 13.82
C LEU A 471 -11.59 -12.92 13.00
N LEU A 472 -11.45 -12.95 11.67
CA LEU A 472 -12.43 -13.59 10.78
C LEU A 472 -12.57 -15.08 11.10
N ARG A 473 -11.45 -15.78 11.30
CA ARG A 473 -11.47 -17.21 11.63
C ARG A 473 -11.98 -17.47 13.06
N SER A 474 -11.91 -16.49 13.96
CA SER A 474 -12.50 -16.57 15.30
C SER A 474 -14.03 -16.49 15.25
N LYS A 475 -14.57 -15.56 14.45
CA LYS A 475 -16.03 -15.43 14.26
C LYS A 475 -16.70 -16.66 13.65
N MET A 476 -15.95 -17.53 12.98
CA MET A 476 -16.48 -18.78 12.41
C MET A 476 -16.68 -19.93 13.42
N SER A 477 -16.20 -19.82 14.68
CA SER A 477 -16.45 -20.85 15.72
C SER A 477 -17.56 -20.40 16.67
N SER A 478 -18.73 -21.06 16.62
CA SER A 478 -20.00 -20.61 17.24
C SER A 478 -20.40 -21.31 18.56
N GLY A 479 -19.49 -22.01 19.23
CA GLY A 479 -19.78 -22.69 20.51
C GLY A 479 -19.84 -21.73 21.70
N ILE A 480 -20.70 -22.03 22.69
CA ILE A 480 -20.83 -21.27 23.94
C ILE A 480 -19.52 -21.34 24.73
N ARG A 481 -18.99 -20.17 25.09
CA ARG A 481 -17.75 -20.01 25.87
C ARG A 481 -17.96 -19.24 27.17
N ASN A 482 -19.17 -18.79 27.46
CA ASN A 482 -19.46 -18.12 28.72
C ASN A 482 -20.82 -18.63 29.25
N PRO A 483 -20.88 -19.17 30.48
CA PRO A 483 -22.15 -19.53 31.11
C PRO A 483 -23.18 -18.38 31.13
N GLN A 484 -22.74 -17.12 31.26
CA GLN A 484 -23.63 -15.93 31.22
C GLN A 484 -24.38 -15.83 29.90
N GLU A 485 -23.77 -16.27 28.79
CA GLU A 485 -24.42 -16.23 27.49
C GLU A 485 -25.69 -17.10 27.45
N ILE A 486 -25.76 -18.14 28.28
CA ILE A 486 -26.96 -18.98 28.44
C ILE A 486 -28.04 -18.24 29.22
N GLU A 487 -27.66 -17.58 30.32
CA GLU A 487 -28.58 -16.79 31.15
C GLU A 487 -29.16 -15.61 30.34
N ASP A 488 -28.31 -14.86 29.66
CA ASP A 488 -28.68 -13.65 28.93
C ASP A 488 -29.50 -13.94 27.65
N ARG A 489 -29.15 -14.99 26.90
CA ARG A 489 -29.73 -15.24 25.57
C ARG A 489 -30.78 -16.35 25.51
N VAL A 490 -30.75 -17.29 26.45
CA VAL A 490 -31.73 -18.39 26.55
C VAL A 490 -32.71 -18.16 27.71
N GLY A 491 -32.33 -17.35 28.72
CA GLY A 491 -33.17 -17.07 29.88
C GLY A 491 -33.25 -18.23 30.87
N LEU A 492 -32.27 -19.15 30.84
CA LEU A 492 -32.19 -20.27 31.76
C LEU A 492 -31.06 -20.06 32.78
N ASN A 493 -31.36 -20.31 34.04
CA ASN A 493 -30.37 -20.22 35.11
C ASN A 493 -29.34 -21.36 35.01
N VAL A 494 -28.06 -21.02 35.12
CA VAL A 494 -26.98 -22.01 35.18
C VAL A 494 -26.82 -22.46 36.63
N TYR A 495 -27.26 -23.69 36.93
CA TYR A 495 -27.24 -24.24 38.29
C TYR A 495 -25.85 -24.66 38.76
N SER A 496 -25.00 -25.10 37.84
CA SER A 496 -23.64 -25.47 38.16
C SER A 496 -22.75 -25.36 36.93
N VAL A 497 -21.52 -24.91 37.15
CA VAL A 497 -20.43 -24.94 36.17
C VAL A 497 -19.47 -26.03 36.60
N VAL A 498 -19.31 -27.07 35.77
CA VAL A 498 -18.47 -28.23 36.07
C VAL A 498 -17.17 -28.12 35.25
N PRO A 499 -16.01 -27.91 35.90
CA PRO A 499 -14.72 -27.89 35.23
C PRO A 499 -14.39 -29.19 34.51
N LEU A 500 -13.57 -29.10 33.46
CA LEU A 500 -13.00 -30.25 32.79
C LEU A 500 -12.07 -31.01 33.77
N ALA A 501 -12.44 -32.24 34.12
CA ALA A 501 -11.64 -33.11 34.98
C ALA A 501 -10.71 -34.01 34.14
N PRO A 502 -9.39 -33.80 34.14
CA PRO A 502 -8.46 -34.67 33.41
C PRO A 502 -8.41 -36.11 33.95
N GLU A 503 -8.76 -36.32 35.22
CA GLU A 503 -8.85 -37.63 35.84
C GLU A 503 -9.95 -38.51 35.22
N GLN A 504 -11.04 -37.88 34.74
CA GLN A 504 -12.15 -38.59 34.09
C GLN A 504 -11.71 -39.29 32.80
N GLU A 505 -10.73 -38.72 32.08
CA GLU A 505 -10.20 -39.33 30.85
C GLU A 505 -9.48 -40.66 31.17
N LYS A 506 -8.74 -40.71 32.30
CA LYS A 506 -8.08 -41.93 32.76
C LYS A 506 -9.09 -43.01 33.13
N ILE A 507 -10.22 -42.62 33.73
CA ILE A 507 -11.32 -43.54 34.05
C ILE A 507 -11.96 -44.08 32.76
N HIS A 508 -12.22 -43.20 31.78
CA HIS A 508 -12.79 -43.60 30.50
C HIS A 508 -11.91 -44.60 29.74
N GLN A 509 -10.59 -44.41 29.76
CA GLN A 509 -9.62 -45.34 29.18
C GLN A 509 -9.69 -46.72 29.85
N ARG A 510 -9.84 -46.79 31.18
CA ARG A 510 -9.98 -48.06 31.92
C ARG A 510 -11.29 -48.78 31.60
N ILE A 511 -12.41 -48.04 31.50
CA ILE A 511 -13.71 -48.61 31.10
C ILE A 511 -13.61 -49.20 29.68
N THR A 512 -12.97 -48.47 28.76
CA THR A 512 -12.78 -48.90 27.36
C THR A 512 -11.85 -50.12 27.28
N ALA A 513 -10.87 -50.23 28.18
CA ALA A 513 -10.01 -51.40 28.33
C ALA A 513 -10.70 -52.60 29.03
N GLY A 514 -11.99 -52.50 29.40
CA GLY A 514 -12.77 -53.60 29.95
C GLY A 514 -12.61 -53.82 31.46
N ALA A 515 -12.16 -52.81 32.21
CA ALA A 515 -12.01 -52.91 33.66
C ALA A 515 -13.37 -53.19 34.35
N ARG A 516 -13.41 -54.16 35.28
CA ARG A 516 -14.60 -54.47 36.09
C ARG A 516 -14.72 -53.54 37.30
N GLY A 517 -15.93 -53.37 37.82
CA GLY A 517 -16.22 -52.54 39.00
C GLY A 517 -16.87 -51.19 38.69
N VAL A 518 -17.05 -50.37 39.72
CA VAL A 518 -17.68 -49.05 39.63
C VAL A 518 -16.63 -47.99 39.29
N HIS A 519 -16.80 -47.33 38.15
CA HIS A 519 -15.88 -46.36 37.56
C HIS A 519 -16.51 -44.96 37.51
N VAL A 520 -16.84 -44.42 38.68
CA VAL A 520 -17.44 -43.09 38.85
C VAL A 520 -16.42 -42.14 39.48
N LEU A 521 -16.31 -40.91 38.95
CA LEU A 521 -15.34 -39.92 39.41
C LEU A 521 -15.56 -39.54 40.88
N ALA A 522 -16.81 -39.40 41.32
CA ALA A 522 -17.18 -39.11 42.71
C ALA A 522 -16.69 -40.15 43.73
N LEU A 523 -16.36 -41.38 43.30
CA LEU A 523 -15.74 -42.41 44.14
C LEU A 523 -14.22 -42.44 43.98
N SER A 524 -13.74 -42.27 42.74
CA SER A 524 -12.32 -42.43 42.41
C SER A 524 -11.49 -41.23 42.89
N ASP A 525 -12.03 -40.02 42.77
CA ASP A 525 -11.43 -38.78 43.25
C ASP A 525 -12.50 -37.83 43.81
N PRO A 526 -12.95 -38.05 45.07
CA PRO A 526 -14.00 -37.23 45.68
C PRO A 526 -13.58 -35.77 45.93
N GLY A 527 -12.29 -35.44 45.86
CA GLY A 527 -11.73 -34.12 46.19
C GLY A 527 -11.58 -33.19 44.98
N CYS A 528 -11.76 -33.69 43.75
CA CYS A 528 -11.61 -32.87 42.55
C CYS A 528 -12.70 -31.79 42.42
N THR A 529 -12.36 -30.69 41.73
CA THR A 529 -13.24 -29.51 41.57
C THR A 529 -14.53 -29.82 40.82
N ALA A 530 -14.52 -30.77 39.89
CA ALA A 530 -15.72 -31.21 39.18
C ALA A 530 -16.73 -31.89 40.12
N VAL A 531 -16.27 -32.73 41.04
CA VAL A 531 -17.13 -33.39 42.04
C VAL A 531 -17.68 -32.37 43.04
N GLU A 532 -16.88 -31.39 43.46
CA GLU A 532 -17.35 -30.31 44.33
C GLU A 532 -18.45 -29.46 43.65
N SER A 533 -18.30 -29.18 42.35
CA SER A 533 -19.33 -28.49 41.57
C SER A 533 -20.65 -29.27 41.56
N LEU A 534 -20.59 -30.60 41.43
CA LEU A 534 -21.77 -31.47 41.50
C LEU A 534 -22.36 -31.56 42.93
N ARG A 535 -21.57 -31.39 43.99
CA ARG A 535 -22.10 -31.23 45.36
C ARG A 535 -22.88 -29.94 45.51
N ASN A 536 -22.44 -28.85 44.87
CA ASN A 536 -23.19 -27.59 44.83
C ASN A 536 -24.50 -27.74 44.04
N LEU A 537 -24.46 -28.45 42.91
CA LEU A 537 -25.66 -28.79 42.13
C LEU A 537 -26.72 -29.49 42.98
N ARG A 538 -26.33 -30.33 43.95
CA ARG A 538 -27.25 -31.00 44.89
C ARG A 538 -28.12 -30.03 45.66
N ILE A 539 -27.55 -28.92 46.12
CA ILE A 539 -28.26 -27.93 46.93
C ILE A 539 -29.31 -27.22 46.07
N VAL A 540 -28.90 -26.74 44.89
CA VAL A 540 -29.78 -25.98 43.97
C VAL A 540 -30.89 -26.88 43.41
N SER A 541 -30.55 -28.11 43.03
CA SER A 541 -31.52 -29.07 42.48
C SER A 541 -32.55 -29.54 43.52
N GLN A 542 -32.18 -29.65 44.80
CA GLN A 542 -33.13 -29.99 45.86
C GLN A 542 -34.24 -28.94 46.00
N LEU A 543 -33.92 -27.66 45.83
CA LEU A 543 -34.91 -26.59 45.84
C LEU A 543 -35.86 -26.70 44.64
N ALA A 544 -35.32 -26.97 43.45
CA ALA A 544 -36.13 -27.19 42.25
C ALA A 544 -37.08 -28.41 42.37
N MET A 545 -36.67 -29.46 43.09
CA MET A 545 -37.52 -30.65 43.30
C MET A 545 -38.70 -30.37 44.24
N LEU A 546 -38.53 -29.48 45.22
CA LEU A 546 -39.60 -29.11 46.15
C LEU A 546 -40.76 -28.41 45.45
N GLU A 547 -40.47 -27.62 44.41
CA GLU A 547 -41.48 -26.89 43.63
C GLU A 547 -42.22 -27.81 42.62
N ALA A 548 -41.55 -28.84 42.10
CA ALA A 548 -42.08 -29.73 41.07
C ALA A 548 -43.12 -30.76 41.57
N GLY A 549 -43.18 -31.03 42.87
CA GLY A 549 -44.14 -31.97 43.47
C GLY A 549 -43.93 -33.45 43.14
N ASN A 550 -42.89 -33.80 42.38
CA ASN A 550 -42.51 -35.17 42.00
C ASN A 550 -40.99 -35.35 42.16
N ASN A 551 -40.54 -36.51 42.62
CA ASN A 551 -39.13 -36.81 42.94
C ASN A 551 -38.34 -37.44 41.78
N SER A 552 -38.84 -37.35 40.55
CA SER A 552 -38.14 -37.81 39.35
C SER A 552 -37.50 -36.65 38.58
N MET A 553 -36.23 -36.78 38.23
CA MET A 553 -35.44 -35.79 37.49
C MET A 553 -34.85 -36.39 36.21
N LEU A 554 -35.09 -35.72 35.09
CA LEU A 554 -34.47 -36.03 33.80
C LEU A 554 -33.19 -35.21 33.61
N ILE A 555 -32.09 -35.88 33.28
CA ILE A 555 -30.84 -35.24 32.86
C ILE A 555 -30.68 -35.47 31.36
N THR A 556 -30.75 -34.38 30.59
CA THR A 556 -30.68 -34.44 29.13
C THR A 556 -29.78 -33.34 28.55
N GLY A 557 -29.66 -33.24 27.23
CA GLY A 557 -28.76 -32.33 26.54
C GLY A 557 -29.17 -32.15 25.08
N ALA A 558 -28.69 -31.08 24.46
CA ALA A 558 -29.03 -30.80 23.06
C ALA A 558 -28.47 -31.87 22.11
N THR A 559 -27.19 -32.20 22.25
CA THR A 559 -26.43 -33.06 21.34
C THR A 559 -25.69 -34.20 22.06
N GLU A 560 -25.13 -35.14 21.29
CA GLU A 560 -24.27 -36.20 21.83
C GLU A 560 -22.94 -35.61 22.34
N GLY A 561 -22.31 -36.26 23.33
CA GLY A 561 -21.00 -35.85 23.83
C GLY A 561 -20.98 -34.70 24.84
N VAL A 562 -22.11 -34.06 25.16
CA VAL A 562 -22.16 -32.97 26.16
C VAL A 562 -21.90 -33.41 27.62
N GLY A 563 -21.93 -34.71 27.89
CA GLY A 563 -21.61 -35.30 29.21
C GLY A 563 -22.80 -35.63 30.12
N LYS A 564 -24.01 -35.83 29.58
CA LYS A 564 -25.23 -36.22 30.31
C LYS A 564 -25.00 -37.38 31.29
N SER A 565 -24.52 -38.52 30.79
CA SER A 565 -24.24 -39.73 31.57
C SER A 565 -23.15 -39.53 32.63
N PHE A 566 -22.18 -38.63 32.38
CA PHE A 566 -21.17 -38.25 33.37
C PHE A 566 -21.81 -37.46 34.51
N ILE A 567 -22.67 -36.48 34.20
CA ILE A 567 -23.38 -35.70 35.21
C ILE A 567 -24.33 -36.61 36.00
N SER A 568 -25.16 -37.42 35.33
CA SER A 568 -26.17 -38.27 35.98
C SER A 568 -25.56 -39.33 36.91
N SER A 569 -24.52 -40.05 36.46
CA SER A 569 -23.86 -41.07 37.28
C SER A 569 -23.16 -40.49 38.52
N ASN A 570 -22.38 -39.42 38.36
CA ASN A 570 -21.70 -38.79 39.49
C ASN A 570 -22.68 -38.12 40.46
N PHE A 571 -23.71 -37.48 39.93
CA PHE A 571 -24.73 -36.83 40.74
C PHE A 571 -25.55 -37.84 41.56
N ALA A 572 -25.90 -38.98 40.99
CA ALA A 572 -26.57 -40.06 41.70
C ALA A 572 -25.73 -40.60 42.88
N VAL A 573 -24.43 -40.80 42.68
CA VAL A 573 -23.51 -41.22 43.75
C VAL A 573 -23.42 -40.16 44.85
N ILE A 574 -23.34 -38.87 44.50
CA ILE A 574 -23.26 -37.77 45.48
C ILE A 574 -24.53 -37.68 46.33
N LEU A 575 -25.70 -37.94 45.75
CA LEU A 575 -26.97 -37.98 46.47
C LEU A 575 -27.09 -39.20 47.38
N ALA A 576 -26.66 -40.38 46.91
CA ALA A 576 -26.64 -41.60 47.72
C ALA A 576 -25.69 -41.46 48.92
N GLN A 577 -24.49 -40.91 48.73
CA GLN A 577 -23.57 -40.58 49.83
C GLN A 577 -24.16 -39.58 50.85
N ALA A 578 -25.17 -38.80 50.45
CA ALA A 578 -25.84 -37.83 51.28
C ALA A 578 -26.98 -38.42 52.14
N GLY A 579 -27.19 -39.74 52.11
CA GLY A 579 -28.23 -40.38 52.91
C GLY A 579 -29.54 -40.66 52.14
N LYS A 580 -29.63 -40.31 50.85
CA LYS A 580 -30.86 -40.44 50.04
C LYS A 580 -30.93 -41.79 49.34
N ARG A 581 -32.12 -42.40 49.32
CA ARG A 581 -32.39 -43.58 48.49
C ARG A 581 -32.59 -43.15 47.04
N VAL A 582 -31.63 -43.46 46.18
CA VAL A 582 -31.61 -43.00 44.78
C VAL A 582 -31.74 -44.19 43.83
N LEU A 583 -32.60 -44.06 42.82
CA LEU A 583 -32.59 -44.94 41.65
C LEU A 583 -32.06 -44.18 40.44
N LEU A 584 -31.03 -44.73 39.77
CA LEU A 584 -30.53 -44.23 38.49
C LEU A 584 -31.03 -45.12 37.36
N ILE A 585 -31.78 -44.53 36.42
CA ILE A 585 -32.36 -45.22 35.26
C ILE A 585 -31.61 -44.81 33.99
N ASP A 586 -31.07 -45.80 33.25
CA ASP A 586 -30.52 -45.60 31.90
C ASP A 586 -31.67 -45.68 30.87
N ALA A 587 -32.27 -44.53 30.54
CA ALA A 587 -33.34 -44.42 29.55
C ALA A 587 -32.81 -44.14 28.12
N ASP A 588 -31.49 -44.12 27.91
CA ASP A 588 -30.90 -44.11 26.57
C ASP A 588 -30.92 -45.53 25.97
N LEU A 589 -32.11 -45.95 25.51
CA LEU A 589 -32.30 -47.23 24.83
C LEU A 589 -31.70 -47.27 23.41
N ARG A 590 -30.80 -46.34 23.05
CA ARG A 590 -30.06 -46.35 21.77
C ARG A 590 -28.56 -46.55 21.99
N LYS A 591 -27.97 -45.77 22.90
CA LYS A 591 -26.52 -45.72 23.17
C LYS A 591 -26.18 -45.73 24.66
N GLY A 592 -27.13 -46.09 25.53
CA GLY A 592 -26.95 -46.19 26.98
C GLY A 592 -25.77 -47.09 27.38
N HIS A 593 -24.97 -46.57 28.29
CA HIS A 593 -23.69 -47.14 28.70
C HIS A 593 -23.47 -47.08 30.21
N LEU A 594 -24.49 -46.74 31.02
CA LEU A 594 -24.36 -46.72 32.48
C LEU A 594 -23.97 -48.09 33.03
N GLN A 595 -24.44 -49.18 32.40
CA GLN A 595 -24.01 -50.54 32.76
C GLN A 595 -22.47 -50.72 32.77
N ARG A 596 -21.73 -50.05 31.86
CA ARG A 596 -20.27 -50.13 31.81
C ARG A 596 -19.63 -49.29 32.91
N VAL A 597 -20.24 -48.16 33.25
CA VAL A 597 -19.79 -47.26 34.32
C VAL A 597 -19.88 -47.95 35.68
N PHE A 598 -20.92 -48.76 35.91
CA PHE A 598 -21.13 -49.45 37.19
C PHE A 598 -20.72 -50.93 37.18
N GLY A 599 -20.18 -51.45 36.07
CA GLY A 599 -19.74 -52.84 35.96
C GLY A 599 -20.87 -53.88 35.98
N LEU A 600 -22.07 -53.49 35.55
CA LEU A 600 -23.29 -54.30 35.55
C LEU A 600 -23.53 -54.99 34.18
N PRO A 601 -24.28 -56.10 34.13
CA PRO A 601 -24.72 -56.69 32.88
C PRO A 601 -25.82 -55.85 32.21
N ARG A 602 -25.93 -55.93 30.87
CA ARG A 602 -26.97 -55.20 30.10
C ARG A 602 -28.37 -55.81 30.19
N ARG A 603 -28.47 -57.08 30.60
CA ARG A 603 -29.71 -57.86 30.52
C ARG A 603 -30.65 -57.53 31.68
N ASN A 604 -31.95 -57.69 31.48
CA ASN A 604 -32.99 -57.45 32.48
C ASN A 604 -33.02 -55.98 32.91
N GLY A 605 -33.25 -55.07 31.95
CA GLY A 605 -33.32 -53.64 32.22
C GLY A 605 -34.63 -53.00 31.79
N LEU A 606 -34.64 -51.66 31.66
CA LEU A 606 -35.83 -50.86 31.41
C LEU A 606 -36.64 -51.33 30.19
N ALA A 607 -35.98 -51.65 29.09
CA ALA A 607 -36.66 -52.14 27.89
C ALA A 607 -37.41 -53.47 28.15
N ASP A 608 -36.77 -54.41 28.85
CA ASP A 608 -37.33 -55.73 29.14
C ASP A 608 -38.54 -55.62 30.10
N VAL A 609 -38.50 -54.66 31.05
CA VAL A 609 -39.63 -54.34 31.95
C VAL A 609 -40.81 -53.74 31.20
N LEU A 610 -40.55 -52.84 30.24
CA LEU A 610 -41.61 -52.19 29.47
C LEU A 610 -42.27 -53.14 28.45
N VAL A 611 -41.52 -54.10 27.90
CA VAL A 611 -42.10 -55.20 27.11
C VAL A 611 -42.85 -56.19 28.01
N GLY A 612 -42.41 -56.36 29.26
CA GLY A 612 -43.03 -57.22 30.26
C GLY A 612 -42.47 -58.63 30.32
N GLU A 613 -41.24 -58.79 29.88
CA GLU A 613 -40.48 -60.02 30.03
C GLU A 613 -39.98 -60.20 31.47
N VAL A 614 -39.78 -59.09 32.19
CA VAL A 614 -39.22 -59.05 33.55
C VAL A 614 -40.02 -58.11 34.43
N THR A 615 -40.13 -58.41 35.73
CA THR A 615 -40.77 -57.55 36.73
C THR A 615 -39.82 -56.41 37.17
N PRO A 616 -40.34 -55.24 37.60
CA PRO A 616 -39.50 -54.12 38.03
C PRO A 616 -38.48 -54.51 39.10
N GLU A 617 -38.88 -55.33 40.08
CA GLU A 617 -38.04 -55.77 41.20
C GLU A 617 -36.88 -56.65 40.75
N GLN A 618 -37.06 -57.41 39.67
CA GLN A 618 -36.03 -58.27 39.10
C GLN A 618 -35.06 -57.52 38.18
N ALA A 619 -35.50 -56.39 37.62
CA ALA A 619 -34.70 -55.57 36.71
C ALA A 619 -33.86 -54.51 37.44
N ILE A 620 -34.29 -54.09 38.64
CA ILE A 620 -33.54 -53.13 39.46
C ILE A 620 -32.36 -53.84 40.13
N HIS A 621 -31.15 -53.44 39.77
CA HIS A 621 -29.95 -53.85 40.48
C HIS A 621 -29.88 -53.10 41.81
N SER A 622 -30.23 -53.79 42.90
CA SER A 622 -30.25 -53.22 44.25
C SER A 622 -28.87 -53.16 44.89
N GLN A 623 -28.63 -52.14 45.73
CA GLN A 623 -27.41 -51.93 46.52
C GLN A 623 -26.11 -51.97 45.70
N VAL A 624 -26.12 -51.40 44.49
CA VAL A 624 -24.89 -51.25 43.69
C VAL A 624 -23.87 -50.41 44.45
N LEU A 625 -24.36 -49.41 45.18
CA LEU A 625 -23.67 -48.74 46.28
C LEU A 625 -24.67 -48.57 47.44
N PRO A 626 -24.22 -48.26 48.66
CA PRO A 626 -25.13 -47.92 49.76
C PRO A 626 -26.11 -46.83 49.31
N GLN A 627 -27.41 -47.14 49.38
CA GLN A 627 -28.52 -46.26 49.02
C GLN A 627 -28.62 -45.87 47.52
N LEU A 628 -27.89 -46.55 46.63
CA LEU A 628 -27.99 -46.37 45.18
C LEU A 628 -28.35 -47.69 44.49
N ASP A 629 -29.49 -47.66 43.80
CA ASP A 629 -29.94 -48.73 42.92
C ASP A 629 -29.86 -48.26 41.46
N ILE A 630 -29.74 -49.21 40.53
CA ILE A 630 -29.58 -48.91 39.10
C ILE A 630 -30.49 -49.78 38.25
N LEU A 631 -31.21 -49.14 37.33
CA LEU A 631 -31.95 -49.79 36.26
C LEU A 631 -31.23 -49.54 34.94
N THR A 632 -30.64 -50.60 34.37
CA THR A 632 -29.90 -50.51 33.10
C THR A 632 -30.86 -50.45 31.90
N THR A 633 -30.36 -50.25 30.69
CA THR A 633 -31.20 -50.16 29.47
C THR A 633 -31.98 -51.43 29.16
N GLY A 634 -31.44 -52.62 29.49
CA GLY A 634 -31.95 -53.88 28.93
C GLY A 634 -31.48 -54.10 27.49
N ASN A 635 -32.10 -55.06 26.81
CA ASN A 635 -31.89 -55.26 25.38
C ASN A 635 -32.49 -54.11 24.57
N TYR A 636 -31.80 -53.64 23.54
CA TYR A 636 -32.28 -52.52 22.75
C TYR A 636 -33.57 -52.87 21.99
N PRO A 637 -34.67 -52.14 22.20
CA PRO A 637 -35.91 -52.40 21.48
C PRO A 637 -35.90 -51.78 20.08
N ALA A 638 -36.77 -52.27 19.20
CA ALA A 638 -36.91 -51.73 17.85
C ALA A 638 -37.46 -50.28 17.82
N ASN A 639 -38.34 -49.91 18.76
CA ASN A 639 -39.00 -48.59 18.81
C ASN A 639 -38.94 -47.94 20.22
N PRO A 640 -37.79 -47.36 20.62
CA PRO A 640 -37.60 -46.74 21.93
C PRO A 640 -38.62 -45.64 22.31
N ALA A 641 -38.91 -44.69 21.41
CA ALA A 641 -39.75 -43.53 21.70
C ALA A 641 -41.18 -43.90 22.14
N ASN A 642 -41.82 -44.85 21.44
CA ASN A 642 -43.18 -45.29 21.73
C ASN A 642 -43.27 -46.02 23.07
N MET A 643 -42.20 -46.71 23.47
CA MET A 643 -42.14 -47.35 24.78
C MET A 643 -42.09 -46.32 25.91
N MET A 644 -41.36 -45.21 25.70
CA MET A 644 -41.29 -44.11 26.67
C MET A 644 -42.60 -43.34 26.81
N LEU A 645 -43.42 -43.26 25.75
CA LEU A 645 -44.76 -42.64 25.79
C LEU A 645 -45.85 -43.57 26.36
N SER A 646 -45.51 -44.84 26.63
CA SER A 646 -46.52 -45.81 27.04
C SER A 646 -47.06 -45.52 28.45
N SER A 647 -48.34 -45.83 28.68
CA SER A 647 -48.95 -45.76 30.02
C SER A 647 -48.24 -46.66 31.03
N ARG A 648 -47.57 -47.72 30.55
CA ARG A 648 -46.76 -48.62 31.37
C ARG A 648 -45.52 -47.94 31.93
N PHE A 649 -44.84 -47.09 31.14
CA PHE A 649 -43.70 -46.32 31.64
C PHE A 649 -44.13 -45.31 32.69
N ALA A 650 -45.27 -44.63 32.48
CA ALA A 650 -45.85 -43.73 33.47
C ALA A 650 -46.21 -44.46 34.78
N ALA A 651 -46.85 -45.64 34.68
CA ALA A 651 -47.19 -46.46 35.83
C ALA A 651 -45.94 -46.95 36.58
N LEU A 652 -44.92 -47.40 35.85
CA LEU A 652 -43.63 -47.81 36.40
C LEU A 652 -42.95 -46.68 37.18
N LEU A 653 -42.87 -45.47 36.59
CA LEU A 653 -42.29 -44.32 37.27
C LEU A 653 -43.09 -43.93 38.51
N HIS A 654 -44.42 -44.01 38.46
CA HIS A 654 -45.26 -43.73 39.62
C HIS A 654 -45.02 -44.73 40.77
N GLU A 655 -44.96 -46.02 40.47
CA GLU A 655 -44.65 -47.07 41.45
C GLU A 655 -43.26 -46.88 42.08
N ILE A 656 -42.25 -46.67 41.23
CA ILE A 656 -40.87 -46.44 41.67
C ILE A 656 -40.74 -45.15 42.49
N SER A 657 -41.44 -44.08 42.11
CA SER A 657 -41.38 -42.78 42.81
C SER A 657 -41.75 -42.88 44.29
N GLN A 658 -42.59 -43.86 44.68
CA GLN A 658 -43.00 -44.08 46.07
C GLN A 658 -41.93 -44.80 46.90
N CYS A 659 -41.07 -45.58 46.24
CA CYS A 659 -40.04 -46.40 46.90
C CYS A 659 -38.73 -45.66 47.12
N TYR A 660 -38.42 -44.67 46.29
CA TYR A 660 -37.15 -43.91 46.32
C TYR A 660 -37.35 -42.48 46.77
N ASP A 661 -36.30 -41.86 47.31
CA ASP A 661 -36.33 -40.43 47.66
C ASP A 661 -36.08 -39.56 46.43
N LEU A 662 -35.32 -40.06 45.44
CA LEU A 662 -35.11 -39.42 44.15
C LEU A 662 -34.88 -40.46 43.04
N VAL A 663 -35.49 -40.24 41.87
CA VAL A 663 -35.28 -41.04 40.66
C VAL A 663 -34.58 -40.18 39.61
N ILE A 664 -33.35 -40.55 39.21
CA ILE A 664 -32.60 -39.85 38.17
C ILE A 664 -32.68 -40.64 36.88
N ILE A 665 -33.02 -39.97 35.79
CA ILE A 665 -33.16 -40.61 34.48
C ILE A 665 -32.14 -39.99 33.52
N ASP A 666 -31.22 -40.82 33.03
CA ASP A 666 -30.26 -40.46 31.97
C ASP A 666 -30.91 -40.73 30.61
N SER A 667 -30.90 -39.75 29.71
CA SER A 667 -31.63 -39.82 28.44
C SER A 667 -30.74 -39.57 27.22
N PRO A 668 -31.21 -39.97 26.02
CA PRO A 668 -30.54 -39.56 24.79
C PRO A 668 -30.68 -38.03 24.58
N PRO A 669 -29.92 -37.41 23.66
CA PRO A 669 -30.04 -35.98 23.39
C PRO A 669 -31.38 -35.62 22.72
N VAL A 670 -31.97 -34.49 23.12
CA VAL A 670 -33.30 -34.03 22.67
C VAL A 670 -33.33 -33.71 21.18
N LEU A 671 -32.25 -33.17 20.61
CA LEU A 671 -32.23 -32.85 19.18
C LEU A 671 -32.06 -34.07 18.29
N VAL A 672 -31.54 -35.18 18.85
CA VAL A 672 -31.20 -36.41 18.12
C VAL A 672 -32.33 -37.43 18.18
N ALA A 673 -33.05 -37.53 19.31
CA ALA A 673 -34.11 -38.50 19.50
C ALA A 673 -35.31 -37.90 20.25
N ALA A 674 -36.52 -38.26 19.82
CA ALA A 674 -37.77 -37.86 20.48
C ALA A 674 -37.95 -38.52 21.87
N ASP A 675 -37.19 -39.58 22.16
CA ASP A 675 -37.27 -40.37 23.38
C ASP A 675 -37.10 -39.50 24.64
N ALA A 676 -36.20 -38.51 24.61
CA ALA A 676 -35.97 -37.62 25.75
C ALA A 676 -37.16 -36.71 26.06
N ALA A 677 -37.85 -36.22 25.03
CA ALA A 677 -39.07 -35.43 25.20
C ALA A 677 -40.24 -36.31 25.69
N ALA A 678 -40.31 -37.56 25.25
CA ALA A 678 -41.28 -38.53 25.74
C ALA A 678 -41.08 -38.85 27.23
N VAL A 679 -39.83 -39.07 27.66
CA VAL A 679 -39.50 -39.26 29.08
C VAL A 679 -39.80 -37.99 29.87
N ALA A 680 -39.48 -36.81 29.32
CA ALA A 680 -39.72 -35.53 29.98
C ALA A 680 -41.18 -35.39 30.44
N ALA A 681 -42.14 -35.80 29.61
CA ALA A 681 -43.57 -35.70 29.91
C ALA A 681 -43.99 -36.40 31.22
N HIS A 682 -43.19 -37.36 31.71
CA HIS A 682 -43.49 -38.14 32.91
C HIS A 682 -42.64 -37.78 34.14
N VAL A 683 -41.73 -36.79 34.04
CA VAL A 683 -40.88 -36.37 35.15
C VAL A 683 -41.34 -35.05 35.77
N GLY A 684 -40.92 -34.81 37.02
CA GLY A 684 -41.15 -33.55 37.73
C GLY A 684 -40.21 -32.43 37.32
N ALA A 685 -38.98 -32.76 36.91
CA ALA A 685 -37.99 -31.76 36.60
C ALA A 685 -37.00 -32.19 35.52
N VAL A 686 -36.51 -31.21 34.75
CA VAL A 686 -35.58 -31.40 33.65
C VAL A 686 -34.35 -30.52 33.82
N LEU A 687 -33.19 -31.16 33.85
CA LEU A 687 -31.88 -30.52 33.91
C LEU A 687 -31.16 -30.68 32.58
N LEU A 688 -30.77 -29.56 31.97
CA LEU A 688 -30.15 -29.54 30.66
C LEU A 688 -28.62 -29.41 30.76
N VAL A 689 -27.88 -30.29 30.08
CA VAL A 689 -26.41 -30.25 30.05
C VAL A 689 -25.92 -29.56 28.78
N ALA A 690 -25.16 -28.49 28.94
CA ALA A 690 -24.44 -27.77 27.89
C ALA A 690 -22.94 -27.97 28.08
N ARG A 691 -22.15 -28.05 27.00
CA ARG A 691 -20.70 -28.26 27.08
C ARG A 691 -19.91 -27.11 26.46
N ASP A 692 -18.84 -26.69 27.14
CA ASP A 692 -17.91 -25.64 26.68
C ASP A 692 -17.43 -25.89 25.25
N THR A 693 -17.50 -24.86 24.40
CA THR A 693 -17.13 -24.85 22.97
C THR A 693 -17.84 -25.84 22.04
N GLN A 694 -18.64 -26.76 22.55
CA GLN A 694 -19.35 -27.75 21.75
C GLN A 694 -20.82 -27.39 21.54
N THR A 695 -21.51 -26.96 22.61
CA THR A 695 -22.93 -26.63 22.52
C THR A 695 -23.11 -25.22 21.98
N GLN A 696 -24.04 -25.04 21.05
CA GLN A 696 -24.39 -23.73 20.50
C GLN A 696 -25.66 -23.16 21.14
N ILE A 697 -25.79 -21.82 21.18
CA ILE A 697 -26.97 -21.14 21.73
C ILE A 697 -28.23 -21.54 20.98
N GLY A 698 -28.16 -21.65 19.65
CA GLY A 698 -29.28 -22.09 18.82
C GLY A 698 -29.75 -23.50 19.16
N GLU A 699 -28.82 -24.41 19.47
CA GLU A 699 -29.13 -25.80 19.86
C GLU A 699 -29.83 -25.87 21.23
N LEU A 700 -29.39 -25.05 22.20
CA LEU A 700 -30.07 -24.96 23.50
C LEU A 700 -31.48 -24.41 23.35
N ASN A 701 -31.65 -23.30 22.62
CA ASN A 701 -32.95 -22.70 22.39
C ASN A 701 -33.94 -23.68 21.73
N GLU A 702 -33.50 -24.42 20.72
CA GLU A 702 -34.32 -25.44 20.07
C GLU A 702 -34.67 -26.59 21.02
N THR A 703 -33.73 -27.00 21.87
CA THR A 703 -33.96 -28.04 22.88
C THR A 703 -35.04 -27.63 23.88
N VAL A 704 -34.96 -26.39 24.39
CA VAL A 704 -35.95 -25.82 25.31
C VAL A 704 -37.34 -25.77 24.66
N LYS A 705 -37.42 -25.34 23.39
CA LYS A 705 -38.69 -25.31 22.64
C LYS A 705 -39.30 -26.70 22.50
N ARG A 706 -38.50 -27.72 22.17
CA ARG A 706 -38.99 -29.10 22.04
C ARG A 706 -39.51 -29.68 23.35
N LEU A 707 -38.83 -29.42 24.46
CA LEU A 707 -39.27 -29.86 25.78
C LEU A 707 -40.54 -29.11 26.22
N ALA A 708 -40.62 -27.81 25.93
CA ALA A 708 -41.83 -27.02 26.18
C ALA A 708 -43.04 -27.53 25.37
N HIS A 709 -42.85 -27.94 24.11
CA HIS A 709 -43.91 -28.59 23.32
C HIS A 709 -44.37 -29.94 23.91
N ALA A 710 -43.50 -30.64 24.65
CA ALA A 710 -43.86 -31.84 25.39
C ALA A 710 -44.53 -31.55 26.75
N GLY A 711 -44.81 -30.28 27.04
CA GLY A 711 -45.50 -29.83 28.25
C GLY A 711 -44.59 -29.62 29.47
N GLN A 712 -43.26 -29.57 29.28
CA GLN A 712 -42.30 -29.54 30.38
C GLN A 712 -41.35 -28.36 30.27
N GLN A 713 -41.10 -27.68 31.39
CA GLN A 713 -40.15 -26.59 31.46
C GLN A 713 -38.78 -27.10 31.93
N VAL A 714 -37.72 -26.50 31.38
CA VAL A 714 -36.35 -26.79 31.82
C VAL A 714 -36.09 -26.00 33.10
N ASN A 715 -35.74 -26.67 34.18
CA ASN A 715 -35.52 -26.01 35.47
C ASN A 715 -34.16 -25.28 35.50
N GLY A 716 -33.13 -25.84 34.88
CA GLY A 716 -31.81 -25.21 34.85
C GLY A 716 -30.82 -25.90 33.94
N VAL A 717 -29.65 -25.26 33.80
CA VAL A 717 -28.55 -25.74 32.96
C VAL A 717 -27.34 -26.12 33.79
N VAL A 718 -26.69 -27.23 33.47
CA VAL A 718 -25.35 -27.57 33.92
C VAL A 718 -24.37 -27.31 32.79
N PHE A 719 -23.46 -26.36 33.00
CA PHE A 719 -22.40 -26.05 32.05
C PHE A 719 -21.17 -26.91 32.31
N ASN A 720 -20.99 -27.95 31.50
CA ASN A 720 -20.02 -29.01 31.70
C ASN A 720 -18.74 -28.82 30.88
N GLY A 721 -17.64 -29.37 31.39
CA GLY A 721 -16.36 -29.47 30.68
C GLY A 721 -15.64 -28.13 30.53
N LEU A 722 -15.82 -27.22 31.46
CA LEU A 722 -15.19 -25.90 31.42
C LEU A 722 -13.66 -25.99 31.51
N ASP A 723 -12.95 -25.56 30.47
CA ASP A 723 -11.48 -25.55 30.45
C ASP A 723 -10.93 -24.31 31.18
N LEU A 724 -10.64 -24.48 32.47
CA LEU A 724 -10.08 -23.44 33.34
C LEU A 724 -8.63 -23.03 32.96
N ALA A 725 -7.94 -23.80 32.11
CA ALA A 725 -6.60 -23.45 31.66
C ALA A 725 -6.60 -22.32 30.61
N ARG A 726 -7.76 -22.01 30.03
CA ARG A 726 -7.91 -20.92 29.05
C ARG A 726 -7.96 -19.57 29.78
N ARG A 727 -7.11 -18.63 29.33
CA ARG A 727 -6.97 -17.27 29.90
C ARG A 727 -8.29 -16.48 29.99
N HIS A 728 -9.26 -16.82 29.15
CA HIS A 728 -10.61 -16.24 29.10
C HIS A 728 -11.34 -16.21 30.45
N TYR A 729 -11.05 -17.13 31.37
CA TYR A 729 -11.71 -17.19 32.68
C TYR A 729 -10.91 -16.54 33.82
N GLY A 730 -9.69 -16.05 33.54
CA GLY A 730 -8.84 -15.39 34.54
C GLY A 730 -9.23 -13.94 34.84
N ALA A 731 -10.01 -13.30 33.95
CA ALA A 731 -10.43 -11.90 34.09
C ALA A 731 -11.92 -11.75 34.45
N TYR A 732 -12.78 -12.71 34.08
CA TYR A 732 -14.16 -12.77 34.50
C TYR A 732 -14.27 -13.47 35.85
N GLY A 733 -14.26 -12.68 36.92
CA GLY A 733 -14.61 -13.15 38.25
C GLY A 733 -16.05 -13.65 38.29
N TYR A 734 -16.27 -14.93 37.99
CA TYR A 734 -17.44 -15.64 38.51
C TYR A 734 -17.22 -15.88 39.99
N ASN A 735 -17.65 -14.89 40.75
CA ASN A 735 -17.69 -14.86 42.20
C ASN A 735 -18.97 -15.58 42.69
N SER A 736 -19.25 -16.78 42.18
CA SER A 736 -20.17 -17.70 42.83
C SER A 736 -19.40 -18.34 43.99
N GLY A 737 -19.64 -17.80 45.18
CA GLY A 737 -18.77 -17.92 46.35
C GLY A 737 -18.32 -19.33 46.71
N SER A 738 -17.01 -19.55 46.68
CA SER A 738 -16.22 -20.06 47.80
C SER A 738 -14.75 -20.10 47.39
N TYR A 739 -13.95 -19.30 48.07
CA TYR A 739 -12.48 -19.27 48.17
C TYR A 739 -11.66 -19.85 47.01
N ARG A 740 -10.87 -18.96 46.38
CA ARG A 740 -9.55 -19.24 45.81
C ARG A 740 -8.91 -20.47 46.50
N TYR A 741 -8.91 -21.62 45.83
CA TYR A 741 -8.22 -22.83 46.29
C TYR A 741 -6.70 -22.56 46.24
N THR A 742 -6.20 -21.82 47.22
CA THR A 742 -4.90 -22.16 47.81
C THR A 742 -5.13 -23.47 48.55
N GLU A 743 -4.50 -24.53 48.08
CA GLU A 743 -4.46 -25.86 48.66
C GLU A 743 -4.07 -25.79 50.15
N TYR A 744 -5.05 -25.60 51.05
CA TYR A 744 -4.83 -25.72 52.48
C TYR A 744 -5.03 -27.19 52.86
N LYS A 745 -3.94 -27.95 52.75
CA LYS A 745 -3.83 -29.26 53.40
C LYS A 745 -3.86 -29.05 54.91
N TYR A 746 -4.93 -29.50 55.58
CA TYR A 746 -4.84 -29.80 56.99
C TYR A 746 -3.95 -31.03 57.15
N ASN A 747 -2.67 -30.81 57.46
CA ASN A 747 -1.86 -31.84 58.08
C ASN A 747 -2.45 -32.10 59.46
N GLN A 748 -3.21 -33.19 59.61
CA GLN A 748 -3.40 -33.79 60.93
C GLN A 748 -2.11 -34.54 61.27
N LYS A 749 -1.53 -34.18 62.41
CA LYS A 749 -0.46 -34.93 63.09
C LYS A 749 -0.96 -36.29 63.55
#